data_AF-A0A951QEH1-F1
#
_entry.id   AF-A0A951QEH1-F1
#
_cell.length_a   1.000
_cell.length_b   1.000
_cell.length_c   1.000
_cell.angle_alpha   90.00
_cell.angle_beta   90.00
_cell.angle_gamma   90.00
#
_symmetry.space_group_name_H-M   'P 1'
#
loop_
_entity.id
_entity.type
_entity.pdbx_description
1 polymer ?
#
loop_
_entity_poly.entity_id
_entity_poly.type
_entity_poly.pdbx_seq_one_letter_code
_entity_poly.pdbx_strand_id
1 'polypeptide(L)'
;MAGGDAVLSMNVESSTTNGAINGATSGAIGGTINGAVNNTTFVTVKADIATSPPVASVTTQLVGRAVLPAATFAPGVTSGQFLALNNDGTVGTVNANGQPVPFLGVNGQPVQGFSGVLPGAKLGTYLVMVDNGYGAKANSADALLRFYAVEPDFSTGEVYPVDVQTGDRLDSFTDKSLLQLNDKNGKLKGIQTIVADLDIYPGSDKLKPGGTDVDASIKQGRLLTGFDFDPESFRKAADGTYWIGDEFGPYLLHVGADGTLISAPIPTPNAVPLNTLNGQAPIVIGHRGASGLRPEHTLAAYQLAIDLGADFIEPDLVSTQDGVLIARHEINIKDTTDVAERPEFADRFTTKIIDGTAESGWFADDFTLAEIKTLRAKERLAFRDQSYNGQFEIPTFQEIIDLVKGVEATGKKIGIYPETKHPSYHAAEGLALEESLVNILNQNNFTDPSRFYIQSFEVSNLKKLKTLIDVPLVQLLDATDTALDGSLIETKPYDFVVSGDPRTYGDLQSPAGLQEIATYADGIGPWKRMILSVKGVDADGDGNADDVNGDGVVDDADKMLTAPTTLVQDAHAAGLLVHPYTFRNESRYLASDYKVDPKSEARPYPYTFRSDSRNLADENQDSAEQEIRQFIQLGVDGFFTDFAGTGKAAKDYATQAFVRSPDNADFANLPEADRIRAANLGRSRGFEGMALSADGTKLYTLLEGAVITDLNQNRLLISEFDLKTETYTGKTFFYQLDAAGRAIGDMTAINDHEFIIIERDNGQGDARNPAFTNPALSKKLYKIDLNKVDEGGFVEKELIADLLNISDPQGLGGNGTINGIFTFPFVTIEDVLPIDSQTLLIINDNNYPFSIGRTPGQPDNIEFIKIKLGTPLNLQEVYSLEPV
;
A
#
# COMPACT_ATOMS: atom_id res chain seq x y z
N MET A 1 -26.55 -37.45 -10.86
CA MET A 1 -26.04 -38.26 -11.99
C MET A 1 -26.05 -37.35 -13.21
N ALA A 2 -24.94 -36.95 -13.82
CA ALA A 2 -23.54 -37.34 -13.72
C ALA A 2 -22.66 -36.10 -13.46
N GLY A 3 -21.66 -36.25 -12.59
CA GLY A 3 -20.63 -35.26 -12.33
C GLY A 3 -19.50 -35.34 -13.35
N GLY A 4 -18.69 -34.29 -13.39
CA GLY A 4 -17.45 -34.22 -14.16
C GLY A 4 -16.48 -33.32 -13.43
N ASP A 5 -15.69 -33.92 -12.54
CA ASP A 5 -14.53 -33.30 -11.89
C ASP A 5 -13.45 -33.04 -12.95
N ALA A 6 -12.95 -31.82 -13.02
CA ALA A 6 -11.75 -31.50 -13.79
C ALA A 6 -10.52 -31.97 -13.01
N VAL A 7 -9.98 -33.13 -13.38
CA VAL A 7 -8.68 -33.63 -12.93
C VAL A 7 -7.58 -32.92 -13.72
N LEU A 8 -6.71 -32.18 -13.04
CA LEU A 8 -5.42 -31.74 -13.57
C LEU A 8 -4.51 -32.96 -13.76
N SER A 9 -4.27 -33.36 -15.02
CA SER A 9 -3.28 -34.39 -15.37
C SER A 9 -1.94 -33.74 -15.74
N MET A 10 -0.90 -33.98 -14.94
CA MET A 10 0.49 -33.69 -15.29
C MET A 10 1.02 -34.79 -16.23
N ASN A 11 1.36 -34.44 -17.48
CA ASN A 11 2.14 -35.30 -18.36
C ASN A 11 3.60 -34.82 -18.38
N VAL A 12 4.52 -35.67 -17.92
CA VAL A 12 5.97 -35.46 -18.02
C VAL A 12 6.48 -36.19 -19.26
N GLU A 13 6.87 -35.48 -20.30
CA GLU A 13 7.65 -36.03 -21.41
C GLU A 13 9.12 -35.63 -21.25
N SER A 14 10.02 -36.63 -21.23
CA SER A 14 11.47 -36.41 -21.33
C SER A 14 11.93 -36.67 -22.75
N SER A 15 12.62 -35.71 -23.37
CA SER A 15 13.35 -35.93 -24.62
C SER A 15 14.75 -35.34 -24.51
N THR A 16 15.76 -36.17 -24.73
CA THR A 16 17.16 -35.76 -24.87
C THR A 16 17.48 -35.53 -26.35
N THR A 17 17.95 -34.33 -26.70
CA THR A 17 18.53 -34.05 -28.02
C THR A 17 19.95 -33.52 -27.89
N ASN A 18 20.91 -34.29 -28.43
CA ASN A 18 22.28 -33.88 -28.68
C ASN A 18 22.35 -33.10 -29.99
N GLY A 19 22.84 -31.85 -29.98
CA GLY A 19 23.08 -31.07 -31.19
C GLY A 19 24.08 -29.94 -30.93
N ALA A 20 25.25 -30.03 -31.57
CA ALA A 20 26.39 -29.15 -31.42
C ALA A 20 26.12 -27.70 -31.90
N ILE A 21 26.55 -26.70 -31.12
CA ILE A 21 26.65 -25.31 -31.57
C ILE A 21 28.10 -25.05 -31.98
N ASN A 22 28.34 -24.93 -33.29
CA ASN A 22 29.55 -24.38 -33.88
C ASN A 22 29.54 -22.85 -33.69
N GLY A 23 30.66 -22.31 -33.20
CA GLY A 23 30.82 -20.88 -32.95
C GLY A 23 31.11 -20.04 -34.18
N ALA A 24 30.91 -18.73 -34.01
CA ALA A 24 31.69 -17.68 -34.66
C ALA A 24 31.74 -16.46 -33.72
N THR A 25 32.95 -15.93 -33.54
CA THR A 25 33.39 -14.95 -32.55
C THR A 25 33.53 -13.54 -33.13
N SER A 26 33.27 -12.50 -32.31
CA SER A 26 33.99 -11.20 -32.22
C SER A 26 33.31 -10.31 -31.17
N GLY A 27 33.93 -9.70 -30.16
CA GLY A 27 35.30 -9.64 -29.67
C GLY A 27 35.34 -8.82 -28.36
N ALA A 28 36.04 -9.39 -27.36
CA ALA A 28 36.75 -8.80 -26.21
C ALA A 28 36.20 -7.57 -25.44
N ILE A 29 35.85 -7.80 -24.16
CA ILE A 29 36.56 -7.21 -23.00
C ILE A 29 36.75 -8.33 -21.96
N GLY A 30 37.98 -8.55 -21.51
CA GLY A 30 38.40 -9.70 -20.72
C GLY A 30 38.26 -9.52 -19.20
N GLY A 31 37.92 -10.62 -18.54
CA GLY A 31 37.99 -10.83 -17.09
C GLY A 31 37.75 -12.31 -16.78
N THR A 32 38.83 -13.07 -16.64
CA THR A 32 38.80 -14.52 -16.37
C THR A 32 38.42 -14.79 -14.92
N ILE A 33 37.39 -15.59 -14.66
CA ILE A 33 37.18 -16.30 -13.40
C ILE A 33 37.07 -17.80 -13.74
N ASN A 34 38.02 -18.59 -13.24
CA ASN A 34 37.99 -20.05 -13.30
C ASN A 34 37.17 -20.57 -12.11
N GLY A 35 36.15 -21.39 -12.36
CA GLY A 35 35.39 -22.11 -11.33
C GLY A 35 34.50 -23.19 -11.96
N ALA A 36 34.48 -24.38 -11.36
CA ALA A 36 34.02 -25.64 -11.94
C ALA A 36 32.51 -25.72 -12.20
N VAL A 37 32.13 -26.46 -13.25
CA VAL A 37 30.75 -26.75 -13.64
C VAL A 37 30.25 -27.96 -12.85
N ASN A 38 29.29 -27.77 -11.96
CA ASN A 38 28.45 -28.84 -11.42
C ASN A 38 27.11 -28.84 -12.17
N ASN A 39 26.69 -30.04 -12.59
CA ASN A 39 25.50 -30.28 -13.42
C ASN A 39 24.21 -29.78 -12.75
N THR A 40 23.69 -28.62 -13.17
CA THR A 40 22.31 -28.21 -12.88
C THR A 40 21.38 -28.80 -13.93
N THR A 41 20.44 -29.66 -13.51
CA THR A 41 19.30 -30.06 -14.34
C THR A 41 18.35 -28.87 -14.43
N PHE A 42 18.30 -28.20 -15.58
CA PHE A 42 17.27 -27.18 -15.82
C PHE A 42 15.92 -27.86 -16.03
N VAL A 43 15.06 -27.82 -15.01
CA VAL A 43 13.62 -27.99 -15.22
C VAL A 43 13.16 -26.71 -15.91
N THR A 44 12.99 -26.75 -17.23
CA THR A 44 12.25 -25.70 -17.92
C THR A 44 10.79 -25.88 -17.55
N VAL A 45 10.33 -25.20 -16.50
CA VAL A 45 8.91 -24.92 -16.34
C VAL A 45 8.57 -23.97 -17.49
N LYS A 46 8.09 -24.52 -18.61
CA LYS A 46 7.21 -23.71 -19.45
C LYS A 46 6.00 -23.46 -18.57
N ALA A 47 5.94 -22.26 -17.99
CA ALA A 47 4.64 -21.67 -17.77
C ALA A 47 3.99 -21.73 -19.16
N ASP A 48 3.00 -22.59 -19.32
CA ASP A 48 1.99 -22.33 -20.33
C ASP A 48 1.47 -20.95 -19.92
N ILE A 49 1.99 -19.93 -20.61
CA ILE A 49 1.30 -18.66 -20.75
C ILE A 49 -0.06 -19.13 -21.23
N ALA A 50 -1.04 -19.13 -20.34
CA ALA A 50 -2.42 -19.20 -20.73
C ALA A 50 -2.52 -18.05 -21.74
N THR A 51 -2.47 -18.41 -23.03
CA THR A 51 -2.74 -17.47 -24.08
C THR A 51 -4.13 -17.00 -23.74
N SER A 52 -4.23 -15.73 -23.37
CA SER A 52 -5.49 -15.03 -23.19
C SER A 52 -6.39 -15.52 -24.33
N PRO A 53 -7.64 -15.93 -24.04
CA PRO A 53 -8.57 -16.27 -25.11
C PRO A 53 -8.48 -15.14 -26.16
N PRO A 54 -8.42 -15.46 -27.47
CA PRO A 54 -8.20 -14.45 -28.49
C PRO A 54 -9.19 -13.32 -28.24
N VAL A 55 -8.65 -12.15 -27.88
CA VAL A 55 -9.44 -10.95 -27.63
C VAL A 55 -10.30 -10.78 -28.87
N ALA A 56 -11.63 -10.76 -28.70
CA ALA A 56 -12.53 -10.47 -29.81
C ALA A 56 -11.99 -9.23 -30.52
N SER A 57 -11.74 -9.31 -31.83
CA SER A 57 -11.09 -8.24 -32.57
C SER A 57 -11.98 -6.99 -32.56
N VAL A 58 -11.75 -6.09 -31.61
CA VAL A 58 -12.38 -4.77 -31.59
C VAL A 58 -11.93 -4.04 -32.86
N THR A 59 -12.90 -3.55 -33.63
CA THR A 59 -12.61 -2.85 -34.89
C THR A 59 -12.62 -1.36 -34.61
N THR A 60 -11.49 -0.69 -34.81
CA THR A 60 -11.38 0.77 -34.69
C THR A 60 -10.76 1.35 -35.96
N GLN A 61 -11.20 2.54 -36.36
CA GLN A 61 -10.70 3.22 -37.55
C GLN A 61 -10.21 4.62 -37.22
N LEU A 62 -9.03 5.00 -37.71
CA LEU A 62 -8.56 6.37 -37.68
C LEU A 62 -9.38 7.21 -38.68
N VAL A 63 -10.03 8.26 -38.20
CA VAL A 63 -10.87 9.15 -39.02
C VAL A 63 -10.40 10.61 -39.00
N GLY A 64 -9.39 10.94 -38.19
CA GLY A 64 -8.72 12.23 -38.21
C GLY A 64 -7.42 12.21 -37.42
N ARG A 65 -6.44 13.00 -37.84
CA ARG A 65 -5.22 13.29 -37.07
C ARG A 65 -4.82 14.75 -37.27
N ALA A 66 -4.47 15.43 -36.20
CA ALA A 66 -3.87 16.76 -36.21
C ALA A 66 -2.69 16.80 -35.23
N VAL A 67 -1.66 17.58 -35.54
CA VAL A 67 -0.39 17.57 -34.79
C VAL A 67 -0.02 18.99 -34.36
N LEU A 68 0.34 19.15 -33.09
CA LEU A 68 0.96 20.34 -32.54
C LEU A 68 2.46 20.07 -32.35
N PRO A 69 3.36 20.83 -33.03
CA PRO A 69 4.81 20.60 -32.92
C PRO A 69 5.32 20.67 -31.48
N ALA A 70 6.19 19.75 -31.07
CA ALA A 70 6.71 19.64 -29.70
C ALA A 70 7.27 20.96 -29.16
N ALA A 71 8.07 21.68 -29.96
CA ALA A 71 8.66 22.97 -29.60
C ALA A 71 7.68 24.15 -29.80
N THR A 72 6.47 24.05 -29.26
CA THR A 72 5.47 25.13 -29.25
C THR A 72 5.46 25.81 -27.90
N PHE A 73 5.49 27.15 -27.89
CA PHE A 73 5.61 27.97 -26.69
C PHE A 73 4.54 29.06 -26.63
N ALA A 74 4.15 29.41 -25.42
CA ALA A 74 3.27 30.52 -25.09
C ALA A 74 4.00 31.58 -24.24
N PRO A 75 3.53 32.85 -24.19
CA PRO A 75 4.14 33.88 -23.35
C PRO A 75 4.20 33.50 -21.87
N GLY A 76 5.31 33.76 -21.19
CA GLY A 76 5.45 33.50 -19.76
C GLY A 76 6.87 33.74 -19.24
N VAL A 77 7.13 33.30 -18.00
CA VAL A 77 8.48 33.36 -17.43
C VAL A 77 9.42 32.39 -18.15
N THR A 78 10.73 32.60 -18.02
CA THR A 78 11.72 31.61 -18.47
C THR A 78 11.51 30.28 -17.74
N SER A 79 11.45 29.19 -18.49
CA SER A 79 11.24 27.86 -17.93
C SER A 79 12.33 26.85 -18.33
N GLY A 80 12.34 25.71 -17.65
CA GLY A 80 13.32 24.64 -17.89
C GLY A 80 14.68 24.94 -17.29
N GLN A 81 14.78 25.91 -16.37
CA GLN A 81 16.03 26.28 -15.68
C GLN A 81 16.46 25.18 -14.70
N PHE A 82 15.51 24.36 -14.25
CA PHE A 82 15.70 23.39 -13.18
C PHE A 82 15.66 21.93 -13.66
N LEU A 83 15.70 21.69 -14.98
CA LEU A 83 15.70 20.35 -15.59
C LEU A 83 16.89 19.46 -15.18
N ALA A 84 17.92 20.03 -14.58
CA ALA A 84 19.03 19.28 -14.00
C ALA A 84 18.75 18.80 -12.56
N LEU A 85 17.62 19.15 -11.93
CA LEU A 85 17.27 18.68 -10.59
C LEU A 85 16.50 17.36 -10.68
N ASN A 86 16.93 16.38 -9.88
CA ASN A 86 16.18 15.17 -9.61
C ASN A 86 15.09 15.46 -8.55
N ASN A 87 14.14 14.54 -8.36
CA ASN A 87 13.06 14.70 -7.37
C ASN A 87 13.55 14.84 -5.91
N ASP A 88 14.69 14.25 -5.56
CA ASP A 88 15.36 14.44 -4.25
C ASP A 88 16.12 15.78 -4.14
N GLY A 89 16.05 16.60 -5.20
CA GLY A 89 16.74 17.87 -5.36
C GLY A 89 18.23 17.74 -5.61
N THR A 90 18.78 16.56 -5.91
CA THR A 90 20.19 16.43 -6.33
C THR A 90 20.37 16.90 -7.78
N VAL A 91 21.60 17.26 -8.14
CA VAL A 91 21.92 17.71 -9.50
C VAL A 91 22.26 16.49 -10.37
N GLY A 92 21.40 16.18 -11.32
CA GLY A 92 21.56 15.17 -12.35
C GLY A 92 22.04 15.75 -13.69
N THR A 93 22.07 14.87 -14.70
CA THR A 93 22.34 15.25 -16.10
C THR A 93 21.04 15.57 -16.81
N VAL A 94 21.00 16.67 -17.56
CA VAL A 94 19.87 16.98 -18.43
C VAL A 94 19.89 16.07 -19.65
N ASN A 95 18.81 15.32 -19.88
CA ASN A 95 18.53 14.69 -21.17
C ASN A 95 17.28 15.32 -21.78
N ALA A 96 17.45 16.38 -22.58
CA ALA A 96 16.33 17.11 -23.20
C ALA A 96 16.13 16.73 -24.68
N ASN A 97 16.57 15.54 -25.12
CA ASN A 97 16.43 15.06 -26.49
C ASN A 97 16.82 16.09 -27.57
N GLY A 98 17.95 16.78 -27.34
CA GLY A 98 18.48 17.80 -28.26
C GLY A 98 17.85 19.18 -28.14
N GLN A 99 16.91 19.39 -27.22
CA GLN A 99 16.35 20.72 -26.95
C GLN A 99 17.32 21.56 -26.11
N PRO A 100 17.55 22.84 -26.49
CA PRO A 100 18.38 23.73 -25.71
C PRO A 100 17.63 24.18 -24.44
N VAL A 101 18.25 23.96 -23.28
CA VAL A 101 17.72 24.38 -21.97
C VAL A 101 18.69 25.36 -21.28
N PRO A 102 18.20 26.32 -20.47
CA PRO A 102 16.79 26.70 -20.33
C PRO A 102 16.24 27.25 -21.65
N PHE A 103 14.92 27.34 -21.79
CA PHE A 103 14.25 27.74 -23.04
C PHE A 103 14.34 29.27 -23.28
N LEU A 104 15.57 29.80 -23.28
CA LEU A 104 15.94 31.21 -23.31
C LEU A 104 15.65 31.91 -24.65
N GLY A 105 15.51 31.15 -25.74
CA GLY A 105 15.31 31.68 -27.09
C GLY A 105 13.92 32.29 -27.33
N VAL A 106 12.96 32.02 -26.43
CA VAL A 106 11.54 32.38 -26.59
C VAL A 106 10.94 33.14 -25.40
N ASN A 107 11.57 33.14 -24.21
CA ASN A 107 10.97 33.68 -22.97
C ASN A 107 9.49 33.27 -22.83
N GLY A 108 9.26 31.96 -22.81
CA GLY A 108 7.93 31.40 -22.89
C GLY A 108 7.86 30.02 -22.25
N GLN A 109 6.64 29.63 -21.93
CA GLN A 109 6.29 28.35 -21.35
C GLN A 109 6.00 27.36 -22.48
N PRO A 110 6.48 26.10 -22.40
CA PRO A 110 5.98 25.04 -23.26
C PRO A 110 4.45 24.99 -23.19
N VAL A 111 3.81 24.78 -24.34
CA VAL A 111 2.37 24.52 -24.39
C VAL A 111 2.04 23.07 -24.02
N GLN A 112 3.04 22.18 -24.07
CA GLN A 112 2.85 20.74 -23.99
C GLN A 112 2.67 20.23 -22.55
N GLY A 113 2.45 18.92 -22.39
CA GLY A 113 2.13 18.32 -21.09
C GLY A 113 0.64 18.00 -20.92
N PHE A 114 -0.10 17.64 -21.99
CA PHE A 114 -1.57 17.62 -21.92
C PHE A 114 -2.12 16.45 -21.09
N SER A 115 -2.58 16.77 -19.89
CA SER A 115 -3.13 15.85 -18.89
C SER A 115 -4.63 16.06 -18.66
N GLY A 116 -5.34 16.55 -19.67
CA GLY A 116 -6.77 16.76 -19.56
C GLY A 116 -7.33 17.58 -20.71
N VAL A 117 -8.53 17.20 -21.14
CA VAL A 117 -9.23 17.85 -22.25
C VAL A 117 -10.72 18.06 -21.92
N LEU A 118 -11.23 19.23 -22.29
CA LEU A 118 -12.65 19.56 -22.30
C LEU A 118 -13.04 20.31 -23.58
N PRO A 119 -14.34 20.37 -23.91
CA PRO A 119 -14.84 21.22 -24.99
C PRO A 119 -14.49 22.69 -24.77
N GLY A 120 -14.03 23.36 -25.83
CA GLY A 120 -13.73 24.79 -25.84
C GLY A 120 -14.98 25.65 -26.06
N ALA A 121 -14.76 26.94 -26.30
CA ALA A 121 -15.83 27.93 -26.48
C ALA A 121 -16.70 27.68 -27.73
N LYS A 122 -16.16 26.95 -28.71
CA LYS A 122 -16.81 26.66 -29.99
C LYS A 122 -16.63 25.18 -30.35
N LEU A 123 -17.61 24.62 -31.06
CA LEU A 123 -17.48 23.26 -31.62
C LEU A 123 -16.20 23.09 -32.43
N GLY A 124 -15.45 22.02 -32.15
CA GLY A 124 -14.16 21.73 -32.77
C GLY A 124 -12.96 22.38 -32.07
N THR A 125 -13.19 23.22 -31.05
CA THR A 125 -12.15 23.76 -30.17
C THR A 125 -12.15 23.03 -28.83
N TYR A 126 -11.00 22.99 -28.17
CA TYR A 126 -10.79 22.29 -26.91
C TYR A 126 -10.01 23.16 -25.94
N LEU A 127 -10.34 23.02 -24.67
CA LEU A 127 -9.54 23.49 -23.55
C LEU A 127 -8.70 22.31 -23.07
N VAL A 128 -7.39 22.48 -23.00
CA VAL A 128 -6.45 21.44 -22.56
C VAL A 128 -5.65 21.95 -21.37
N MET A 129 -5.38 21.07 -20.40
CA MET A 129 -4.61 21.38 -19.19
C MET A 129 -3.19 20.87 -19.34
N VAL A 130 -2.20 21.60 -18.80
CA VAL A 130 -0.84 21.07 -18.67
C VAL A 130 -0.62 20.43 -17.29
N ASP A 131 0.12 19.33 -17.25
CA ASP A 131 0.67 18.66 -16.07
C ASP A 131 1.70 19.54 -15.32
N ASN A 132 2.46 18.96 -14.38
CA ASN A 132 3.54 19.70 -13.71
C ASN A 132 4.62 20.24 -14.69
N GLY A 133 4.66 19.81 -15.94
CA GLY A 133 5.49 20.34 -17.00
C GLY A 133 6.72 19.49 -17.33
N TYR A 134 7.48 19.01 -16.34
CA TYR A 134 8.77 18.31 -16.59
C TYR A 134 8.91 16.96 -15.85
N GLY A 135 7.79 16.35 -15.45
CA GLY A 135 7.71 15.00 -14.90
C GLY A 135 8.24 14.84 -13.47
N ALA A 136 8.64 15.94 -12.81
CA ALA A 136 9.14 15.92 -11.45
C ALA A 136 8.80 17.21 -10.71
N LYS A 137 8.49 17.12 -9.42
CA LYS A 137 8.23 18.29 -8.60
C LYS A 137 9.41 19.25 -8.58
N ALA A 138 10.61 18.71 -8.36
CA ALA A 138 11.81 19.50 -8.12
C ALA A 138 12.32 20.27 -9.36
N ASN A 139 12.07 19.76 -10.56
CA ASN A 139 12.50 20.42 -11.80
C ASN A 139 11.42 21.35 -12.40
N SER A 140 10.22 21.36 -11.83
CA SER A 140 9.03 22.04 -12.37
C SER A 140 8.69 23.37 -11.69
N ALA A 141 9.60 23.92 -10.89
CA ALA A 141 9.36 25.16 -10.16
C ALA A 141 9.16 26.40 -11.04
N ASP A 142 9.60 26.37 -12.30
CA ASP A 142 9.40 27.44 -13.28
C ASP A 142 8.43 27.08 -14.43
N ALA A 143 7.71 25.97 -14.31
CA ALA A 143 6.60 25.58 -15.18
C ALA A 143 5.28 26.16 -14.64
N LEU A 144 4.63 27.05 -15.38
CA LEU A 144 3.37 27.68 -14.95
C LEU A 144 2.17 26.79 -15.28
N LEU A 145 1.35 26.47 -14.27
CA LEU A 145 0.14 25.66 -14.46
C LEU A 145 -0.96 26.47 -15.14
N ARG A 146 -1.45 25.98 -16.27
CA ARG A 146 -2.32 26.72 -17.19
C ARG A 146 -3.28 25.79 -17.94
N PHE A 147 -4.36 26.37 -18.44
CA PHE A 147 -5.09 25.80 -19.55
C PHE A 147 -4.74 26.52 -20.85
N TYR A 148 -4.75 25.80 -21.97
CA TYR A 148 -4.63 26.35 -23.32
C TYR A 148 -5.88 26.03 -24.14
N ALA A 149 -6.28 26.96 -25.02
CA ALA A 149 -7.38 26.74 -25.94
C ALA A 149 -6.84 26.50 -27.36
N VAL A 150 -7.25 25.38 -27.97
CA VAL A 150 -6.73 24.92 -29.26
C VAL A 150 -7.83 24.42 -30.19
N GLU A 151 -7.56 24.44 -31.50
CA GLU A 151 -8.39 23.85 -32.56
C GLU A 151 -7.53 22.88 -33.39
N PRO A 152 -7.70 21.55 -33.22
CA PRO A 152 -7.15 20.57 -34.15
C PRO A 152 -7.95 20.60 -35.46
N ASP A 153 -7.33 21.11 -36.52
CA ASP A 153 -7.90 21.11 -37.87
C ASP A 153 -7.53 19.80 -38.57
N PHE A 154 -8.41 18.81 -38.45
CA PHE A 154 -8.22 17.48 -39.05
C PHE A 154 -8.20 17.48 -40.59
N SER A 155 -8.58 18.59 -41.24
CA SER A 155 -8.49 18.72 -42.70
C SER A 155 -7.10 19.14 -43.17
N THR A 156 -6.40 19.97 -42.38
CA THR A 156 -5.01 20.38 -42.65
C THR A 156 -3.99 19.50 -41.95
N GLY A 157 -4.39 18.84 -40.86
CA GLY A 157 -3.50 18.06 -40.00
C GLY A 157 -2.73 18.91 -38.97
N GLU A 158 -3.09 20.18 -38.80
CA GLU A 158 -2.41 21.13 -37.90
C GLU A 158 -3.30 21.51 -36.72
N VAL A 159 -2.67 21.92 -35.62
CA VAL A 159 -3.36 22.45 -34.43
C VAL A 159 -3.10 23.95 -34.32
N TYR A 160 -4.15 24.74 -34.17
CA TYR A 160 -4.07 26.20 -34.03
C TYR A 160 -4.45 26.66 -32.62
N PRO A 161 -3.81 27.69 -32.06
CA PRO A 161 -4.32 28.36 -30.86
C PRO A 161 -5.61 29.08 -31.18
N VAL A 162 -6.53 29.13 -30.22
CA VAL A 162 -7.77 29.91 -30.32
C VAL A 162 -7.95 30.82 -29.10
N ASP A 163 -8.78 31.85 -29.23
CA ASP A 163 -9.21 32.66 -28.08
C ASP A 163 -10.05 31.80 -27.13
N VAL A 164 -9.70 31.77 -25.85
CA VAL A 164 -10.35 30.91 -24.85
C VAL A 164 -11.82 31.28 -24.60
N GLN A 165 -12.21 32.53 -24.89
CA GLN A 165 -13.57 33.00 -24.71
C GLN A 165 -14.42 32.84 -25.96
N THR A 166 -13.86 33.10 -27.16
CA THR A 166 -14.64 33.11 -28.40
C THR A 166 -14.44 31.87 -29.27
N GLY A 167 -13.32 31.17 -29.13
CA GLY A 167 -12.94 30.06 -30.00
C GLY A 167 -12.47 30.49 -31.38
N ASP A 168 -12.18 31.79 -31.58
CA ASP A 168 -11.63 32.29 -32.85
C ASP A 168 -10.14 31.94 -32.97
N ARG A 169 -9.72 31.46 -34.16
CA ARG A 169 -8.30 31.16 -34.44
C ARG A 169 -7.41 32.37 -34.23
N LEU A 170 -6.23 32.11 -33.67
CA LEU A 170 -5.16 33.07 -33.46
C LEU A 170 -3.93 32.66 -34.28
N ASP A 171 -3.10 33.65 -34.62
CA ASP A 171 -1.85 33.40 -35.37
C ASP A 171 -0.76 32.74 -34.49
N SER A 172 -0.85 32.90 -33.17
CA SER A 172 0.09 32.35 -32.19
C SER A 172 -0.56 32.25 -30.80
N PHE A 173 0.06 31.49 -29.90
CA PHE A 173 -0.33 31.49 -28.49
C PHE A 173 -0.08 32.87 -27.88
N THR A 174 -1.06 33.38 -27.13
CA THR A 174 -1.03 34.68 -26.44
C THR A 174 -1.79 34.57 -25.13
N ASP A 175 -1.87 35.65 -24.35
CA ASP A 175 -2.70 35.69 -23.14
C ASP A 175 -4.21 35.44 -23.42
N LYS A 176 -4.64 35.57 -24.68
CA LYS A 176 -6.01 35.24 -25.09
C LYS A 176 -6.27 33.75 -25.27
N SER A 177 -5.23 32.94 -25.46
CA SER A 177 -5.34 31.51 -25.69
C SER A 177 -5.12 30.68 -24.43
N LEU A 178 -5.06 31.31 -23.25
CA LEU A 178 -4.74 30.62 -22.01
C LEU A 178 -5.54 31.11 -20.82
N LEU A 179 -5.65 30.25 -19.80
CA LEU A 179 -6.12 30.59 -18.46
C LEU A 179 -5.00 30.22 -17.47
N GLN A 180 -4.57 31.17 -16.65
CA GLN A 180 -3.45 31.00 -15.72
C GLN A 180 -3.95 30.61 -14.33
N LEU A 181 -3.45 29.49 -13.79
CA LEU A 181 -3.77 29.09 -12.42
C LEU A 181 -3.04 29.97 -11.39
N ASN A 182 -3.74 30.34 -10.31
CA ASN A 182 -3.20 31.19 -9.26
C ASN A 182 -3.91 30.99 -7.90
N ASP A 183 -3.19 31.31 -6.83
CA ASP A 183 -3.72 31.39 -5.45
C ASP A 183 -3.76 32.85 -4.97
N LYS A 184 -4.24 33.80 -5.79
CA LYS A 184 -4.24 35.23 -5.40
C LYS A 184 -5.02 35.51 -4.11
N ASN A 185 -5.97 34.63 -3.77
CA ASN A 185 -6.78 34.72 -2.55
C ASN A 185 -6.17 34.03 -1.32
N GLY A 186 -5.02 33.37 -1.44
CA GLY A 186 -4.27 32.82 -0.31
C GLY A 186 -4.91 31.59 0.35
N LYS A 187 -5.59 30.74 -0.42
CA LYS A 187 -6.24 29.51 0.02
C LYS A 187 -5.27 28.42 0.45
N LEU A 188 -4.00 28.50 0.02
CA LEU A 188 -2.95 27.54 0.40
C LEU A 188 -2.16 27.97 1.65
N LYS A 189 -2.37 29.20 2.14
CA LYS A 189 -1.62 29.70 3.30
C LYS A 189 -1.91 28.86 4.54
N GLY A 190 -0.84 28.33 5.14
CA GLY A 190 -0.93 27.44 6.30
C GLY A 190 -1.27 25.98 5.96
N ILE A 191 -1.46 25.67 4.69
CA ILE A 191 -1.65 24.30 4.17
C ILE A 191 -0.38 23.84 3.44
N GLN A 192 0.10 24.64 2.48
CA GLN A 192 1.29 24.34 1.70
C GLN A 192 2.05 25.62 1.36
N THR A 193 3.38 25.54 1.38
CA THR A 193 4.23 26.61 0.84
C THR A 193 4.30 26.46 -0.67
N ILE A 194 3.94 27.52 -1.41
CA ILE A 194 4.03 27.55 -2.87
C ILE A 194 5.22 28.37 -3.35
N VAL A 195 5.64 28.19 -4.60
CA VAL A 195 6.77 28.92 -5.20
C VAL A 195 6.61 30.43 -5.08
N ALA A 196 5.39 30.95 -5.23
CA ALA A 196 5.11 32.38 -5.12
C ALA A 196 5.39 32.99 -3.73
N ASP A 197 5.47 32.17 -2.68
CA ASP A 197 5.80 32.59 -1.32
C ASP A 197 7.31 32.63 -1.06
N LEU A 198 8.13 32.16 -2.01
CA LEU A 198 9.58 32.05 -1.87
C LEU A 198 10.33 33.24 -2.47
N ASP A 199 11.54 33.47 -1.97
CA ASP A 199 12.48 34.43 -2.55
C ASP A 199 13.31 33.81 -3.67
N ILE A 200 13.73 32.56 -3.48
CA ILE A 200 14.49 31.77 -4.45
C ILE A 200 13.69 30.53 -4.86
N TYR A 201 13.81 30.11 -6.11
CA TYR A 201 13.19 28.87 -6.56
C TYR A 201 13.74 27.68 -5.75
N PRO A 202 12.89 26.70 -5.36
CA PRO A 202 13.30 25.51 -4.63
C PRO A 202 14.48 24.78 -5.30
N GLY A 203 15.52 24.45 -4.52
CA GLY A 203 16.68 23.70 -5.00
C GLY A 203 17.62 24.43 -5.96
N SER A 204 17.29 25.65 -6.39
CA SER A 204 18.10 26.40 -7.35
C SER A 204 19.50 26.78 -6.84
N ASP A 205 19.67 26.87 -5.52
CA ASP A 205 20.94 27.11 -4.83
C ASP A 205 21.97 26.01 -5.07
N LYS A 206 21.51 24.80 -5.39
CA LYS A 206 22.36 23.65 -5.76
C LYS A 206 22.89 23.74 -7.19
N LEU A 207 22.17 24.42 -8.09
CA LEU A 207 22.61 24.65 -9.47
C LEU A 207 23.50 25.88 -9.60
N LYS A 208 23.24 26.90 -8.78
CA LYS A 208 23.93 28.19 -8.81
C LYS A 208 24.10 28.74 -7.39
N PRO A 209 25.32 29.12 -6.96
CA PRO A 209 25.53 29.76 -5.67
C PRO A 209 24.62 30.98 -5.47
N GLY A 210 23.86 31.00 -4.36
CA GLY A 210 22.89 32.04 -4.04
C GLY A 210 21.50 31.85 -4.66
N GLY A 211 21.30 30.80 -5.47
CA GLY A 211 20.02 30.48 -6.09
C GLY A 211 19.63 31.38 -7.26
N THR A 212 18.43 31.12 -7.77
CA THR A 212 17.74 31.93 -8.76
C THR A 212 16.51 32.53 -8.10
N ASP A 213 16.38 33.86 -8.16
CA ASP A 213 15.22 34.57 -7.61
C ASP A 213 13.93 34.09 -8.30
N VAL A 214 12.86 33.91 -7.51
CA VAL A 214 11.52 33.66 -8.06
C VAL A 214 11.10 34.87 -8.89
N ASP A 215 10.57 34.62 -10.09
CA ASP A 215 10.17 35.70 -10.99
C ASP A 215 9.11 36.61 -10.33
N ALA A 216 9.26 37.92 -10.50
CA ALA A 216 8.39 38.90 -9.88
C ALA A 216 6.91 38.74 -10.26
N SER A 217 6.62 38.25 -11.48
CA SER A 217 5.25 37.99 -11.95
C SER A 217 4.59 36.83 -11.20
N ILE A 218 5.34 35.76 -10.88
CA ILE A 218 4.86 34.64 -10.06
C ILE A 218 4.46 35.14 -8.68
N LYS A 219 5.34 35.93 -8.03
CA LYS A 219 5.07 36.49 -6.70
C LYS A 219 3.89 37.45 -6.71
N GLN A 220 3.83 38.36 -7.69
CA GLN A 220 2.79 39.38 -7.78
C GLN A 220 1.41 38.77 -8.05
N GLY A 221 1.33 37.76 -8.92
CA GLY A 221 0.08 37.07 -9.25
C GLY A 221 -0.29 35.96 -8.28
N ARG A 222 0.64 35.54 -7.40
CA ARG A 222 0.59 34.24 -6.69
C ARG A 222 0.30 33.09 -7.66
N LEU A 223 1.04 33.06 -8.76
CA LEU A 223 0.85 32.06 -9.82
C LEU A 223 1.25 30.68 -9.30
N LEU A 224 0.51 29.65 -9.69
CA LEU A 224 0.80 28.26 -9.35
C LEU A 224 1.74 27.65 -10.39
N THR A 225 2.69 26.84 -9.93
CA THR A 225 3.68 26.17 -10.76
C THR A 225 3.62 24.65 -10.61
N GLY A 226 4.28 23.90 -11.49
CA GLY A 226 4.39 22.44 -11.39
C GLY A 226 5.17 21.93 -10.18
N PHE A 227 5.80 22.83 -9.40
CA PHE A 227 6.29 22.46 -8.07
C PHE A 227 5.16 22.42 -7.03
N ASP A 228 4.11 23.22 -7.22
CA ASP A 228 3.03 23.37 -6.26
C ASP A 228 2.05 22.19 -6.36
N PHE A 229 1.65 21.85 -7.59
CA PHE A 229 0.71 20.77 -7.92
C PHE A 229 1.11 20.05 -9.20
N ASP A 230 0.57 18.86 -9.35
CA ASP A 230 0.68 18.01 -10.54
C ASP A 230 -0.74 17.68 -11.02
N PRO A 231 -1.36 18.56 -11.82
CA PRO A 231 -2.74 18.40 -12.20
C PRO A 231 -2.87 17.40 -13.36
N GLU A 232 -3.77 16.42 -13.22
CA GLU A 232 -3.86 15.28 -14.16
C GLU A 232 -5.26 15.04 -14.70
N SER A 233 -6.24 15.82 -14.26
CA SER A 233 -7.59 15.79 -14.82
C SER A 233 -8.39 17.02 -14.42
N PHE A 234 -9.37 17.41 -15.22
CA PHE A 234 -10.28 18.49 -14.85
C PHE A 234 -11.68 18.37 -15.43
N ARG A 235 -12.67 18.93 -14.72
CA ARG A 235 -14.08 18.98 -15.12
C ARG A 235 -14.66 20.36 -14.86
N LYS A 236 -15.53 20.82 -15.77
CA LYS A 236 -16.21 22.11 -15.66
C LYS A 236 -17.58 21.92 -15.01
N ALA A 237 -17.82 22.59 -13.89
CA ALA A 237 -19.11 22.57 -13.21
C ALA A 237 -20.15 23.45 -13.91
N ALA A 238 -21.43 23.25 -13.58
CA ALA A 238 -22.55 23.96 -14.21
C ALA A 238 -22.55 25.48 -13.96
N ASP A 239 -21.91 25.94 -12.89
CA ASP A 239 -21.73 27.37 -12.56
C ASP A 239 -20.52 28.00 -13.29
N GLY A 240 -19.78 27.20 -14.08
CA GLY A 240 -18.64 27.62 -14.87
C GLY A 240 -17.29 27.54 -14.15
N THR A 241 -17.24 27.08 -12.89
CA THR A 241 -15.98 26.78 -12.21
C THR A 241 -15.36 25.48 -12.72
N TYR A 242 -14.12 25.21 -12.33
CA TYR A 242 -13.37 24.01 -12.66
C TYR A 242 -13.00 23.25 -11.39
N TRP A 243 -13.10 21.94 -11.47
CA TRP A 243 -12.54 21.00 -10.51
C TRP A 243 -11.35 20.31 -11.16
N ILE A 244 -10.23 20.22 -10.45
CA ILE A 244 -8.98 19.66 -10.93
C ILE A 244 -8.53 18.55 -9.98
N GLY A 245 -8.17 17.38 -10.51
CA GLY A 245 -7.49 16.32 -9.77
C GLY A 245 -5.99 16.58 -9.78
N ASP A 246 -5.38 16.53 -8.59
CA ASP A 246 -3.93 16.66 -8.38
C ASP A 246 -3.30 15.32 -7.99
N GLU A 247 -2.04 15.13 -8.35
CA GLU A 247 -1.31 13.90 -8.12
C GLU A 247 -0.50 13.90 -6.82
N PHE A 248 0.16 15.01 -6.48
CA PHE A 248 1.02 15.11 -5.30
C PHE A 248 0.21 14.92 -4.00
N GLY A 249 -0.98 15.49 -3.96
CA GLY A 249 -1.89 15.55 -2.83
C GLY A 249 -2.56 14.25 -2.43
N PRO A 250 -2.87 13.34 -3.36
CA PRO A 250 -3.95 13.54 -4.32
C PRO A 250 -5.08 14.42 -3.77
N TYR A 251 -5.32 15.56 -4.42
CA TYR A 251 -6.33 16.54 -4.02
C TYR A 251 -7.38 16.77 -5.09
N LEU A 252 -8.58 17.17 -4.66
CA LEU A 252 -9.48 17.94 -5.50
C LEU A 252 -9.27 19.44 -5.26
N LEU A 253 -8.95 20.17 -6.33
CA LEU A 253 -8.81 21.63 -6.34
C LEU A 253 -10.05 22.25 -6.98
N HIS A 254 -10.66 23.23 -6.31
CA HIS A 254 -11.79 23.99 -6.85
C HIS A 254 -11.33 25.39 -7.30
N VAL A 255 -11.46 25.66 -8.59
CA VAL A 255 -10.90 26.84 -9.26
C VAL A 255 -11.99 27.61 -9.98
N GLY A 256 -12.00 28.94 -9.85
CA GLY A 256 -12.93 29.79 -10.58
C GLY A 256 -12.69 29.77 -12.10
N ALA A 257 -13.66 30.28 -12.86
CA ALA A 257 -13.56 30.40 -14.33
C ALA A 257 -12.34 31.22 -14.81
N ASP A 258 -11.76 32.05 -13.93
CA ASP A 258 -10.57 32.87 -14.18
C ASP A 258 -9.24 32.21 -13.78
N GLY A 259 -9.25 30.93 -13.38
CA GLY A 259 -8.07 30.20 -12.93
C GLY A 259 -7.68 30.42 -11.46
N THR A 260 -8.47 31.16 -10.69
CA THR A 260 -8.16 31.41 -9.27
C THR A 260 -8.66 30.28 -8.37
N LEU A 261 -7.80 29.75 -7.50
CA LEU A 261 -8.20 28.80 -6.45
C LEU A 261 -9.21 29.46 -5.48
N ILE A 262 -10.39 28.85 -5.29
CA ILE A 262 -11.49 29.44 -4.52
C ILE A 262 -11.71 28.79 -3.14
N SER A 263 -11.33 27.52 -2.96
CA SER A 263 -11.35 26.81 -1.68
C SER A 263 -10.01 26.12 -1.39
N ALA A 264 -9.85 25.59 -0.17
CA ALA A 264 -8.68 24.80 0.18
C ALA A 264 -8.70 23.45 -0.56
N PRO A 265 -7.54 22.86 -0.90
CA PRO A 265 -7.46 21.51 -1.46
C PRO A 265 -8.19 20.48 -0.59
N ILE A 266 -8.95 19.59 -1.21
CA ILE A 266 -9.70 18.55 -0.51
C ILE A 266 -8.94 17.22 -0.61
N PRO A 267 -8.48 16.64 0.51
CA PRO A 267 -7.72 15.38 0.52
C PRO A 267 -8.59 14.18 0.17
N THR A 268 -7.99 13.24 -0.56
CA THR A 268 -8.63 11.99 -0.96
C THR A 268 -8.68 11.00 0.22
N PRO A 269 -9.86 10.52 0.65
CA PRO A 269 -9.97 9.51 1.68
C PRO A 269 -9.31 8.19 1.25
N ASN A 270 -8.65 7.53 2.18
CA ASN A 270 -8.22 6.15 1.99
C ASN A 270 -9.43 5.23 2.23
N ALA A 271 -10.03 4.76 1.13
CA ALA A 271 -11.18 3.86 1.16
C ALA A 271 -10.80 2.41 0.80
N VAL A 272 -9.53 2.03 0.94
CA VAL A 272 -9.10 0.63 0.82
C VAL A 272 -9.72 -0.17 1.98
N PRO A 273 -10.47 -1.25 1.69
CA PRO A 273 -11.09 -2.04 2.74
C PRO A 273 -10.02 -2.79 3.53
N LEU A 274 -10.20 -2.85 4.84
CA LEU A 274 -9.40 -3.71 5.70
C LEU A 274 -9.92 -5.15 5.62
N ASN A 275 -9.02 -6.11 5.48
CA ASN A 275 -9.35 -7.54 5.39
C ASN A 275 -9.70 -8.16 6.76
N THR A 276 -9.81 -7.36 7.82
CA THR A 276 -10.31 -7.76 9.13
C THR A 276 -11.77 -8.21 9.06
N LEU A 277 -12.19 -9.10 9.97
CA LEU A 277 -13.53 -9.70 10.02
C LEU A 277 -14.66 -8.66 9.98
N ASN A 278 -14.46 -7.52 10.63
CA ASN A 278 -15.47 -6.47 10.81
C ASN A 278 -15.13 -5.17 10.05
N GLY A 279 -14.10 -5.18 9.21
CA GLY A 279 -13.59 -4.00 8.50
C GLY A 279 -13.02 -2.90 9.39
N GLN A 280 -12.78 -3.16 10.68
CA GLN A 280 -12.22 -2.17 11.62
C GLN A 280 -10.70 -2.27 11.69
N ALA A 281 -10.07 -1.18 12.15
CA ALA A 281 -8.64 -1.19 12.41
C ALA A 281 -8.26 -2.28 13.44
N PRO A 282 -7.18 -3.03 13.21
CA PRO A 282 -6.76 -4.08 14.14
C PRO A 282 -6.36 -3.51 15.49
N ILE A 283 -6.49 -4.29 16.57
CA ILE A 283 -6.08 -3.87 17.91
C ILE A 283 -4.59 -4.17 18.18
N VAL A 284 -3.89 -3.25 18.84
CA VAL A 284 -2.52 -3.45 19.33
C VAL A 284 -2.58 -3.98 20.77
N ILE A 285 -2.06 -5.18 20.98
CA ILE A 285 -2.07 -5.84 22.29
C ILE A 285 -0.64 -5.86 22.84
N GLY A 286 -0.42 -5.13 23.93
CA GLY A 286 0.87 -5.11 24.65
C GLY A 286 1.10 -6.43 25.37
N HIS A 287 1.84 -7.33 24.73
CA HIS A 287 2.12 -8.68 25.20
C HIS A 287 3.00 -8.63 26.45
N ARG A 288 2.40 -8.96 27.60
CA ARG A 288 2.98 -8.81 28.93
C ARG A 288 3.36 -7.36 29.28
N GLY A 289 2.69 -6.40 28.64
CA GLY A 289 3.05 -4.98 28.61
C GLY A 289 4.05 -4.66 27.49
N ALA A 290 4.89 -3.64 27.68
CA ALA A 290 5.99 -3.32 26.77
C ALA A 290 7.23 -4.17 27.14
N SER A 291 7.06 -5.49 27.06
CA SER A 291 8.03 -6.48 27.56
C SER A 291 9.37 -6.48 26.83
N GLY A 292 9.43 -5.91 25.62
CA GLY A 292 10.68 -5.65 24.91
C GLY A 292 11.53 -4.54 25.55
N LEU A 293 10.92 -3.72 26.40
CA LEU A 293 11.54 -2.50 26.96
C LEU A 293 11.61 -2.52 28.50
N ARG A 294 10.84 -3.38 29.17
CA ARG A 294 10.76 -3.51 30.63
C ARG A 294 10.52 -4.97 31.01
N PRO A 295 10.92 -5.41 32.23
CA PRO A 295 10.60 -6.74 32.72
C PRO A 295 9.09 -7.03 32.59
N GLU A 296 8.77 -8.16 31.96
CA GLU A 296 7.41 -8.59 31.65
C GLU A 296 6.50 -8.65 32.89
N HIS A 297 5.21 -8.40 32.69
CA HIS A 297 4.17 -8.39 33.73
C HIS A 297 4.49 -7.53 34.95
N THR A 298 5.00 -6.32 34.73
CA THR A 298 5.10 -5.29 35.77
C THR A 298 4.12 -4.16 35.48
N LEU A 299 3.65 -3.45 36.51
CA LEU A 299 2.82 -2.25 36.28
C LEU A 299 3.55 -1.22 35.40
N ALA A 300 4.89 -1.15 35.50
CA ALA A 300 5.71 -0.29 34.66
C ALA A 300 5.70 -0.71 33.17
N ALA A 301 5.76 -2.01 32.88
CA ALA A 301 5.63 -2.52 31.51
C ALA A 301 4.23 -2.24 30.94
N TYR A 302 3.18 -2.43 31.72
CA TYR A 302 1.81 -2.13 31.30
C TYR A 302 1.59 -0.63 31.05
N GLN A 303 2.02 0.23 31.97
CA GLN A 303 1.92 1.68 31.79
C GLN A 303 2.70 2.13 30.55
N LEU A 304 3.90 1.60 30.31
CA LEU A 304 4.67 1.95 29.12
C LEU A 304 3.97 1.51 27.82
N ALA A 305 3.37 0.32 27.79
CA ALA A 305 2.58 -0.12 26.63
C ALA A 305 1.41 0.83 26.33
N ILE A 306 0.71 1.27 27.38
CA ILE A 306 -0.40 2.25 27.29
C ILE A 306 0.10 3.59 26.75
N ASP A 307 1.24 4.07 27.26
CA ASP A 307 1.84 5.33 26.84
C ASP A 307 2.28 5.28 25.37
N LEU A 308 2.76 4.12 24.92
CA LEU A 308 3.16 3.84 23.54
C LEU A 308 1.97 3.52 22.61
N GLY A 309 0.74 3.48 23.13
CA GLY A 309 -0.47 3.38 22.31
C GLY A 309 -1.05 1.98 22.12
N ALA A 310 -0.77 1.03 23.02
CA ALA A 310 -1.49 -0.23 23.05
C ALA A 310 -3.00 -0.01 23.31
N ASP A 311 -3.85 -0.73 22.58
CA ASP A 311 -5.29 -0.74 22.80
C ASP A 311 -5.66 -1.64 23.99
N PHE A 312 -4.91 -2.73 24.18
CA PHE A 312 -5.05 -3.70 25.27
C PHE A 312 -3.70 -3.99 25.93
N ILE A 313 -3.72 -4.30 27.22
CA ILE A 313 -2.60 -4.93 27.93
C ILE A 313 -2.92 -6.38 28.27
N GLU A 314 -1.95 -7.26 28.12
CA GLU A 314 -2.11 -8.72 28.29
C GLU A 314 -1.41 -9.18 29.58
N PRO A 315 -2.18 -9.62 30.60
CA PRO A 315 -1.61 -10.30 31.76
C PRO A 315 -1.84 -11.82 31.75
N ASP A 316 -0.77 -12.59 31.80
CA ASP A 316 -0.81 -14.02 32.12
C ASP A 316 -1.12 -14.24 33.60
N LEU A 317 -2.13 -15.03 33.93
CA LEU A 317 -2.58 -15.22 35.32
C LEU A 317 -2.24 -16.61 35.86
N VAL A 318 -1.57 -16.63 37.02
CA VAL A 318 -1.33 -17.80 37.87
C VAL A 318 -1.83 -17.53 39.29
N SER A 319 -2.06 -18.57 40.08
CA SER A 319 -2.47 -18.43 41.48
C SER A 319 -1.29 -18.52 42.45
N THR A 320 -1.38 -17.74 43.51
CA THR A 320 -0.59 -17.91 44.75
C THR A 320 -1.19 -19.01 45.63
N GLN A 321 -0.45 -19.42 46.67
CA GLN A 321 -0.87 -20.43 47.65
C GLN A 321 -2.20 -20.06 48.34
N ASP A 322 -2.40 -18.78 48.62
CA ASP A 322 -3.60 -18.23 49.27
C ASP A 322 -4.69 -17.80 48.27
N GLY A 323 -4.59 -18.25 47.02
CA GLY A 323 -5.67 -18.13 46.02
C GLY A 323 -5.76 -16.77 45.31
N VAL A 324 -4.74 -15.91 45.43
CA VAL A 324 -4.72 -14.60 44.75
C VAL A 324 -4.10 -14.73 43.37
N LEU A 325 -4.79 -14.17 42.36
CA LEU A 325 -4.29 -14.09 40.99
C LEU A 325 -3.22 -13.01 40.84
N ILE A 326 -2.04 -13.42 40.37
CA ILE A 326 -0.91 -12.55 40.04
C ILE A 326 -0.58 -12.65 38.56
N ALA A 327 -0.01 -11.58 37.99
CA ALA A 327 0.39 -11.61 36.59
C ALA A 327 1.80 -12.17 36.42
N ARG A 328 1.93 -13.35 35.82
CA ARG A 328 3.19 -14.05 35.50
C ARG A 328 2.96 -15.10 34.41
N HIS A 329 3.84 -15.14 33.40
CA HIS A 329 3.77 -16.13 32.31
C HIS A 329 3.91 -17.59 32.76
N GLU A 330 4.72 -17.87 33.77
CA GLU A 330 4.96 -19.23 34.28
C GLU A 330 4.68 -19.29 35.78
N ILE A 331 4.18 -20.43 36.24
CA ILE A 331 4.05 -20.72 37.68
C ILE A 331 5.45 -20.80 38.31
N ASN A 332 6.43 -21.33 37.56
CA ASN A 332 7.82 -21.35 37.98
C ASN A 332 8.43 -19.94 37.88
N ILE A 333 8.69 -19.29 39.02
CA ILE A 333 9.11 -17.89 39.09
C ILE A 333 10.63 -17.68 39.08
N LYS A 334 11.42 -18.74 38.83
CA LYS A 334 12.90 -18.71 38.92
C LYS A 334 13.58 -17.74 37.96
N ASP A 335 13.07 -17.60 36.73
CA ASP A 335 13.76 -16.90 35.63
C ASP A 335 13.44 -15.42 35.54
N THR A 336 12.43 -14.97 36.27
CA THR A 336 11.78 -13.66 36.13
C THR A 336 11.62 -12.95 37.47
N THR A 337 12.13 -13.54 38.56
CA THR A 337 12.22 -12.90 39.87
C THR A 337 13.61 -13.08 40.50
N ASP A 338 13.85 -12.34 41.57
CA ASP A 338 15.01 -12.48 42.45
C ASP A 338 14.91 -13.66 43.45
N VAL A 339 13.93 -14.57 43.32
CA VAL A 339 13.67 -15.64 44.30
C VAL A 339 14.89 -16.53 44.59
N ALA A 340 15.71 -16.82 43.58
CA ALA A 340 16.92 -17.63 43.74
C ALA A 340 18.00 -16.94 44.59
N GLU A 341 17.92 -15.61 44.74
CA GLU A 341 18.82 -14.79 45.53
C GLU A 341 18.29 -14.55 46.96
N ARG A 342 17.14 -15.15 47.33
CA ARG A 342 16.49 -15.01 48.64
C ARG A 342 16.77 -16.22 49.55
N PRO A 343 17.70 -16.12 50.52
CA PRO A 343 18.02 -17.24 51.40
C PRO A 343 16.81 -17.74 52.22
N GLU A 344 15.88 -16.85 52.56
CA GLU A 344 14.64 -17.16 53.26
C GLU A 344 13.70 -18.10 52.50
N PHE A 345 13.90 -18.27 51.19
CA PHE A 345 13.07 -19.13 50.33
C PHE A 345 13.85 -20.32 49.75
N ALA A 346 15.09 -20.56 50.17
CA ALA A 346 15.91 -21.64 49.65
C ALA A 346 15.30 -23.05 49.86
N ASP A 347 14.52 -23.22 50.94
CA ASP A 347 13.82 -24.47 51.26
C ASP A 347 12.56 -24.72 50.42
N ARG A 348 12.10 -23.71 49.65
CA ARG A 348 10.98 -23.82 48.72
C ARG A 348 11.40 -24.31 47.33
N PHE A 349 12.70 -24.50 47.08
CA PHE A 349 13.16 -25.09 45.81
C PHE A 349 12.70 -26.55 45.71
N THR A 350 11.91 -26.87 44.70
CA THR A 350 11.34 -28.20 44.52
C THR A 350 11.25 -28.58 43.05
N THR A 351 10.80 -29.81 42.78
CA THR A 351 10.47 -30.29 41.44
C THR A 351 8.97 -30.61 41.36
N LYS A 352 8.26 -30.02 40.39
CA LYS A 352 6.85 -30.30 40.11
C LYS A 352 6.67 -30.80 38.68
N ILE A 353 5.55 -31.46 38.42
CA ILE A 353 5.14 -31.86 37.07
C ILE A 353 4.12 -30.83 36.58
N ILE A 354 4.55 -29.94 35.70
CA ILE A 354 3.69 -28.92 35.07
C ILE A 354 3.42 -29.40 33.65
N ASP A 355 2.15 -29.58 33.33
CA ASP A 355 1.69 -30.04 32.01
C ASP A 355 2.44 -31.28 31.47
N GLY A 356 2.72 -32.24 32.37
CA GLY A 356 3.43 -33.47 32.05
C GLY A 356 4.95 -33.35 31.99
N THR A 357 5.50 -32.15 32.17
CA THR A 357 6.94 -31.87 32.16
C THR A 357 7.47 -31.68 33.58
N ALA A 358 8.59 -32.34 33.91
CA ALA A 358 9.26 -32.14 35.19
C ALA A 358 10.07 -30.84 35.19
N GLU A 359 9.72 -29.94 36.10
CA GLU A 359 10.40 -28.67 36.28
C GLU A 359 10.94 -28.54 37.69
N SER A 360 12.17 -28.04 37.82
CA SER A 360 12.75 -27.65 39.11
C SER A 360 12.81 -26.12 39.23
N GLY A 361 12.48 -25.61 40.41
CA GLY A 361 12.46 -24.17 40.67
C GLY A 361 11.66 -23.79 41.90
N TRP A 362 11.08 -22.60 41.85
CA TRP A 362 10.19 -22.03 42.87
C TRP A 362 8.86 -21.73 42.21
N PHE A 363 7.76 -22.24 42.76
CA PHE A 363 6.46 -22.19 42.11
C PHE A 363 5.54 -21.23 42.85
N ALA A 364 4.85 -20.33 42.14
CA ALA A 364 4.04 -19.26 42.72
C ALA A 364 2.97 -19.77 43.71
N ASP A 365 2.44 -20.96 43.47
CA ASP A 365 1.46 -21.65 44.30
C ASP A 365 2.03 -22.20 45.63
N ASP A 366 3.35 -22.17 45.83
CA ASP A 366 4.02 -22.46 47.11
C ASP A 366 4.25 -21.21 47.98
N PHE A 367 3.86 -20.03 47.50
CA PHE A 367 4.04 -18.75 48.16
C PHE A 367 2.70 -18.05 48.39
N THR A 368 2.54 -17.46 49.56
CA THR A 368 1.45 -16.51 49.81
C THR A 368 1.67 -15.22 49.02
N LEU A 369 0.61 -14.45 48.77
CA LEU A 369 0.74 -13.12 48.16
C LEU A 369 1.71 -12.23 48.95
N ALA A 370 1.66 -12.30 50.28
CA ALA A 370 2.54 -11.50 51.14
C ALA A 370 4.02 -11.81 50.88
N GLU A 371 4.38 -13.08 50.68
CA GLU A 371 5.73 -13.49 50.31
C GLU A 371 6.07 -13.04 48.88
N ILE A 372 5.18 -13.25 47.91
CA ILE A 372 5.37 -12.81 46.51
C ILE A 372 5.66 -11.31 46.43
N LYS A 373 4.95 -10.48 47.22
CA LYS A 373 5.16 -9.03 47.25
C LYS A 373 6.52 -8.60 47.79
N THR A 374 7.27 -9.49 48.45
CA THR A 374 8.66 -9.21 48.84
C THR A 374 9.65 -9.39 47.70
N LEU A 375 9.31 -10.16 46.66
CA LEU A 375 10.17 -10.44 45.52
C LEU A 375 10.19 -9.27 44.53
N ARG A 376 11.19 -9.26 43.65
CA ARG A 376 11.36 -8.26 42.60
C ARG A 376 11.50 -8.91 41.24
N ALA A 377 10.84 -8.32 40.24
CA ALA A 377 10.89 -8.76 38.86
C ALA A 377 12.28 -8.53 38.25
N LYS A 378 12.67 -9.44 37.33
CA LYS A 378 13.87 -9.31 36.49
C LYS A 378 13.55 -9.69 35.05
N GLU A 379 14.30 -9.12 34.13
CA GLU A 379 14.35 -9.52 32.73
C GLU A 379 15.00 -10.90 32.61
N ARG A 380 14.32 -11.83 31.94
CA ARG A 380 14.78 -13.22 31.77
C ARG A 380 15.68 -13.39 30.54
N LEU A 381 15.51 -12.53 29.54
CA LEU A 381 16.21 -12.60 28.26
C LEU A 381 17.51 -11.78 28.35
N ALA A 382 18.64 -12.47 28.38
CA ALA A 382 19.95 -11.85 28.58
C ALA A 382 20.33 -10.78 27.52
N PHE A 383 19.71 -10.82 26.35
CA PHE A 383 19.92 -9.85 25.26
C PHE A 383 19.05 -8.58 25.39
N ARG A 384 18.08 -8.54 26.31
CA ARG A 384 17.28 -7.35 26.63
C ARG A 384 17.93 -6.53 27.74
N ASP A 385 17.47 -5.30 27.91
CA ASP A 385 18.00 -4.37 28.92
C ASP A 385 17.78 -4.89 30.35
N GLN A 386 18.89 -5.24 31.02
CA GLN A 386 18.90 -5.73 32.39
C GLN A 386 18.83 -4.61 33.44
N SER A 387 18.87 -3.33 33.04
CA SER A 387 18.98 -2.19 33.96
C SER A 387 17.77 -2.03 34.90
N TYR A 388 16.63 -2.62 34.55
CA TYR A 388 15.38 -2.59 35.31
C TYR A 388 15.22 -3.73 36.32
N ASN A 389 16.17 -4.66 36.39
CA ASN A 389 16.13 -5.77 37.34
C ASN A 389 16.06 -5.26 38.78
N GLY A 390 15.20 -5.87 39.60
CA GLY A 390 15.07 -5.54 41.02
C GLY A 390 14.22 -4.31 41.33
N GLN A 391 13.73 -3.58 40.32
CA GLN A 391 13.04 -2.29 40.52
C GLN A 391 11.53 -2.43 40.78
N PHE A 392 10.90 -3.48 40.26
CA PHE A 392 9.44 -3.60 40.22
C PHE A 392 8.94 -4.81 41.01
N GLU A 393 7.75 -4.67 41.60
CA GLU A 393 7.04 -5.75 42.28
C GLU A 393 6.22 -6.59 41.29
N ILE A 394 5.84 -7.79 41.69
CA ILE A 394 4.90 -8.64 40.96
C ILE A 394 3.47 -8.11 41.21
N PRO A 395 2.72 -7.74 40.17
CA PRO A 395 1.37 -7.23 40.32
C PRO A 395 0.33 -8.35 40.48
N THR A 396 -0.68 -8.08 41.29
CA THR A 396 -1.95 -8.80 41.33
C THR A 396 -2.83 -8.38 40.16
N PHE A 397 -3.80 -9.21 39.81
CA PHE A 397 -4.79 -8.83 38.80
C PHE A 397 -5.61 -7.59 39.20
N GLN A 398 -5.91 -7.43 40.49
CA GLN A 398 -6.60 -6.25 41.01
C GLN A 398 -5.81 -4.95 40.74
N GLU A 399 -4.50 -4.93 41.00
CA GLU A 399 -3.67 -3.75 40.76
C GLU A 399 -3.57 -3.38 39.27
N ILE A 400 -3.70 -4.36 38.37
CA ILE A 400 -3.74 -4.12 36.92
C ILE A 400 -5.07 -3.48 36.53
N ILE A 401 -6.20 -3.94 37.08
CA ILE A 401 -7.49 -3.27 36.89
C ILE A 401 -7.45 -1.84 37.43
N ASP A 402 -6.84 -1.63 38.60
CA ASP A 402 -6.70 -0.30 39.21
C ASP A 402 -5.85 0.63 38.34
N LEU A 403 -4.76 0.12 37.74
CA LEU A 403 -3.93 0.86 36.77
C LEU A 403 -4.78 1.34 35.58
N VAL A 404 -5.53 0.43 34.95
CA VAL A 404 -6.36 0.75 33.79
C VAL A 404 -7.43 1.78 34.14
N LYS A 405 -8.14 1.60 35.25
CA LYS A 405 -9.13 2.58 35.74
C LYS A 405 -8.50 3.93 36.06
N GLY A 406 -7.26 3.95 36.55
CA GLY A 406 -6.50 5.18 36.76
C GLY A 406 -6.22 5.93 35.46
N VAL A 407 -5.85 5.21 34.40
CA VAL A 407 -5.62 5.79 33.07
C VAL A 407 -6.92 6.35 32.46
N GLU A 408 -8.08 5.75 32.73
CA GLU A 408 -9.38 6.22 32.22
C GLU A 408 -9.70 7.67 32.63
N ALA A 409 -9.15 8.15 33.74
CA ALA A 409 -9.27 9.56 34.15
C ALA A 409 -8.63 10.54 33.14
N THR A 410 -7.75 10.06 32.25
CA THR A 410 -7.14 10.85 31.17
C THR A 410 -8.00 10.91 29.89
N GLY A 411 -9.13 10.21 29.87
CA GLY A 411 -10.00 10.06 28.69
C GLY A 411 -9.62 8.89 27.77
N LYS A 412 -8.49 8.21 28.03
CA LYS A 412 -8.10 6.99 27.31
C LYS A 412 -8.77 5.76 27.92
N LYS A 413 -9.44 4.96 27.10
CA LYS A 413 -9.97 3.66 27.49
C LYS A 413 -8.99 2.57 27.01
N ILE A 414 -8.31 1.87 27.93
CA ILE A 414 -7.41 0.72 27.66
C ILE A 414 -8.02 -0.64 28.06
N GLY A 415 -8.07 -1.62 27.16
CA GLY A 415 -8.63 -2.93 27.46
C GLY A 415 -7.65 -3.84 28.23
N ILE A 416 -8.16 -4.92 28.82
CA ILE A 416 -7.33 -5.95 29.48
C ILE A 416 -7.61 -7.30 28.84
N TYR A 417 -6.56 -8.07 28.58
CA TYR A 417 -6.62 -9.31 27.81
C TYR A 417 -5.93 -10.45 28.58
N PRO A 418 -6.48 -10.94 29.71
CA PRO A 418 -5.81 -11.99 30.48
C PRO A 418 -5.74 -13.35 29.79
N GLU A 419 -4.61 -14.04 29.99
CA GLU A 419 -4.48 -15.48 29.77
C GLU A 419 -4.65 -16.24 31.09
N THR A 420 -5.39 -17.36 31.10
CA THR A 420 -5.35 -18.31 32.24
C THR A 420 -4.26 -19.34 31.99
N LYS A 421 -3.16 -19.31 32.77
CA LYS A 421 -2.03 -20.24 32.62
C LYS A 421 -2.29 -21.58 33.31
N HIS A 422 -1.99 -22.69 32.63
CA HIS A 422 -2.07 -24.06 33.14
C HIS A 422 -3.35 -24.35 33.98
N PRO A 423 -4.56 -24.11 33.45
CA PRO A 423 -5.78 -24.26 34.24
C PRO A 423 -6.00 -25.69 34.73
N SER A 424 -5.61 -26.72 33.97
CA SER A 424 -5.67 -28.12 34.43
C SER A 424 -4.78 -28.37 35.65
N TYR A 425 -3.55 -27.82 35.64
CA TYR A 425 -2.63 -27.93 36.77
C TYR A 425 -3.19 -27.23 38.01
N HIS A 426 -3.58 -25.95 37.88
CA HIS A 426 -4.13 -25.19 39.00
C HIS A 426 -5.38 -25.84 39.59
N ALA A 427 -6.26 -26.41 38.76
CA ALA A 427 -7.42 -27.14 39.24
C ALA A 427 -7.05 -28.38 40.06
N ALA A 428 -6.00 -29.11 39.66
CA ALA A 428 -5.50 -30.27 40.41
C ALA A 428 -4.94 -29.90 41.78
N GLU A 429 -4.35 -28.70 41.91
CA GLU A 429 -3.86 -28.14 43.18
C GLU A 429 -4.97 -27.45 44.02
N GLY A 430 -6.23 -27.46 43.54
CA GLY A 430 -7.34 -26.81 44.23
C GLY A 430 -7.38 -25.28 44.09
N LEU A 431 -6.67 -24.74 43.11
CA LEU A 431 -6.48 -23.31 42.82
C LEU A 431 -7.07 -22.91 41.47
N ALA A 432 -8.19 -23.53 41.05
CA ALA A 432 -8.81 -23.26 39.75
C ALA A 432 -9.04 -21.75 39.51
N LEU A 433 -8.61 -21.26 38.35
CA LEU A 433 -8.50 -19.82 38.07
C LEU A 433 -9.82 -19.16 37.67
N GLU A 434 -10.77 -19.90 37.09
CA GLU A 434 -11.90 -19.31 36.35
C GLU A 434 -12.84 -18.53 37.26
N GLU A 435 -13.24 -19.11 38.39
CA GLU A 435 -14.18 -18.46 39.32
C GLU A 435 -13.53 -17.25 39.99
N SER A 436 -12.26 -17.35 40.38
CA SER A 436 -11.50 -16.24 40.97
C SER A 436 -11.39 -15.06 39.99
N LEU A 437 -11.07 -15.34 38.72
CA LEU A 437 -11.01 -14.32 37.67
C LEU A 437 -12.37 -13.63 37.49
N VAL A 438 -13.44 -14.40 37.29
CA VAL A 438 -14.80 -13.86 37.08
C VAL A 438 -15.28 -13.07 38.29
N ASN A 439 -14.97 -13.53 39.51
CA ASN A 439 -15.31 -12.81 40.74
C ASN A 439 -14.61 -11.45 40.81
N ILE A 440 -13.31 -11.37 40.49
CA ILE A 440 -12.58 -10.10 40.48
C ILE A 440 -13.18 -9.14 39.45
N LEU A 441 -13.52 -9.61 38.24
CA LEU A 441 -14.13 -8.78 37.21
C LEU A 441 -15.49 -8.22 37.63
N ASN A 442 -16.35 -9.07 38.19
CA ASN A 442 -17.67 -8.67 38.68
C ASN A 442 -17.57 -7.67 39.82
N GLN A 443 -16.68 -7.90 40.80
CA GLN A 443 -16.44 -6.97 41.91
C GLN A 443 -15.96 -5.59 41.43
N ASN A 444 -15.22 -5.57 40.32
CA ASN A 444 -14.70 -4.35 39.73
C ASN A 444 -15.64 -3.69 38.73
N ASN A 445 -16.77 -4.31 38.37
CA ASN A 445 -17.61 -3.90 37.24
C ASN A 445 -16.79 -3.73 35.93
N PHE A 446 -15.82 -4.60 35.69
CA PHE A 446 -14.96 -4.58 34.50
C PHE A 446 -15.34 -5.71 33.55
N THR A 447 -16.59 -5.68 33.07
CA THR A 447 -17.21 -6.74 32.26
C THR A 447 -17.75 -6.22 30.93
N ASP A 448 -17.24 -5.07 30.45
CA ASP A 448 -17.59 -4.54 29.13
C ASP A 448 -16.91 -5.40 28.05
N PRO A 449 -17.68 -6.08 27.17
CA PRO A 449 -17.15 -7.01 26.19
C PRO A 449 -16.29 -6.32 25.11
N SER A 450 -16.34 -4.99 24.98
CA SER A 450 -15.43 -4.23 24.10
C SER A 450 -14.08 -3.90 24.75
N ARG A 451 -13.93 -4.19 26.05
CA ARG A 451 -12.80 -3.78 26.90
C ARG A 451 -12.07 -4.97 27.51
N PHE A 452 -12.52 -6.17 27.22
CA PHE A 452 -12.03 -7.37 27.89
C PHE A 452 -12.09 -8.59 26.97
N TYR A 453 -11.02 -9.36 26.96
CA TYR A 453 -10.94 -10.69 26.36
C TYR A 453 -10.40 -11.66 27.40
N ILE A 454 -10.75 -12.94 27.34
CA ILE A 454 -10.04 -13.99 28.10
C ILE A 454 -9.50 -15.00 27.10
N GLN A 455 -8.22 -15.35 27.25
CA GLN A 455 -7.59 -16.38 26.42
C GLN A 455 -7.05 -17.56 27.22
N SER A 456 -6.95 -18.70 26.56
CA SER A 456 -6.39 -19.93 27.11
C SER A 456 -5.97 -20.86 25.98
N PHE A 457 -4.93 -21.64 26.24
CA PHE A 457 -4.54 -22.80 25.42
C PHE A 457 -5.48 -24.00 25.61
N GLU A 458 -6.05 -24.17 26.81
CA GLU A 458 -6.90 -25.33 27.14
C GLU A 458 -8.37 -25.10 26.77
N VAL A 459 -8.95 -26.04 26.01
CA VAL A 459 -10.30 -25.95 25.42
C VAL A 459 -11.39 -26.04 26.50
N SER A 460 -11.21 -26.95 27.45
CA SER A 460 -12.19 -27.20 28.53
C SER A 460 -12.32 -26.00 29.46
N ASN A 461 -11.24 -25.26 29.67
CA ASN A 461 -11.22 -24.02 30.44
C ASN A 461 -12.09 -22.93 29.77
N LEU A 462 -11.93 -22.70 28.46
CA LEU A 462 -12.77 -21.74 27.73
C LEU A 462 -14.24 -22.15 27.71
N LYS A 463 -14.54 -23.43 27.49
CA LYS A 463 -15.90 -23.97 27.56
C LYS A 463 -16.54 -23.73 28.94
N LYS A 464 -15.76 -23.84 30.03
CA LYS A 464 -16.22 -23.50 31.39
C LYS A 464 -16.45 -21.99 31.53
N LEU A 465 -15.50 -21.15 31.13
CA LEU A 465 -15.60 -19.69 31.21
C LEU A 465 -16.82 -19.15 30.45
N LYS A 466 -17.16 -19.73 29.28
CA LYS A 466 -18.34 -19.34 28.50
C LYS A 466 -19.65 -19.47 29.27
N THR A 467 -19.69 -20.33 30.29
CA THR A 467 -20.88 -20.49 31.16
C THR A 467 -20.91 -19.52 32.34
N LEU A 468 -19.78 -18.87 32.65
CA LEU A 468 -19.61 -18.05 33.84
C LEU A 468 -19.67 -16.54 33.55
N ILE A 469 -19.25 -16.12 32.35
CA ILE A 469 -19.15 -14.71 31.99
C ILE A 469 -19.43 -14.48 30.50
N ASP A 470 -20.04 -13.35 30.17
CA ASP A 470 -20.34 -12.93 28.81
C ASP A 470 -19.32 -11.87 28.34
N VAL A 471 -18.10 -12.33 28.06
CA VAL A 471 -17.02 -11.55 27.44
C VAL A 471 -16.42 -12.37 26.29
N PRO A 472 -15.80 -11.73 25.29
CA PRO A 472 -15.09 -12.43 24.24
C PRO A 472 -14.04 -13.41 24.77
N LEU A 473 -14.11 -14.65 24.32
CA LEU A 473 -13.15 -15.71 24.64
C LEU A 473 -12.27 -16.02 23.44
N VAL A 474 -10.99 -16.32 23.65
CA VAL A 474 -10.03 -16.59 22.56
C VAL A 474 -9.24 -17.87 22.79
N GLN A 475 -9.34 -18.79 21.84
CA GLN A 475 -8.59 -20.03 21.82
C GLN A 475 -7.17 -19.77 21.32
N LEU A 476 -6.17 -19.95 22.19
CA LEU A 476 -4.76 -19.90 21.78
C LEU A 476 -4.38 -21.17 21.03
N LEU A 477 -3.58 -21.04 19.97
CA LEU A 477 -3.13 -22.17 19.14
C LEU A 477 -1.61 -22.12 18.99
N ASP A 478 -0.93 -23.25 19.23
CA ASP A 478 0.53 -23.31 19.18
C ASP A 478 1.10 -24.49 18.40
N ALA A 479 2.37 -24.36 18.03
CA ALA A 479 3.19 -25.45 17.54
C ALA A 479 4.56 -25.38 18.24
N THR A 480 5.29 -26.49 18.27
CA THR A 480 6.58 -26.54 18.96
C THR A 480 7.65 -25.74 18.21
N ASP A 481 7.68 -25.86 16.88
CA ASP A 481 8.59 -25.13 15.98
C ASP A 481 8.12 -25.31 14.52
N THR A 482 8.88 -24.74 13.57
CA THR A 482 8.82 -25.03 12.14
C THR A 482 9.92 -26.03 11.76
N ALA A 483 9.58 -27.06 11.00
CA ALA A 483 10.55 -27.95 10.36
C ALA A 483 11.34 -27.24 9.25
N LEU A 484 12.41 -27.87 8.77
CA LEU A 484 13.29 -27.30 7.74
C LEU A 484 12.53 -26.92 6.45
N ASP A 485 11.50 -27.67 6.08
CA ASP A 485 10.66 -27.42 4.90
C ASP A 485 9.55 -26.38 5.10
N GLY A 486 9.42 -25.86 6.33
CA GLY A 486 8.41 -24.89 6.73
C GLY A 486 7.10 -25.49 7.24
N SER A 487 6.96 -26.81 7.32
CA SER A 487 5.83 -27.46 7.99
C SER A 487 5.89 -27.26 9.51
N LEU A 488 4.73 -27.23 10.18
CA LEU A 488 4.66 -27.04 11.63
C LEU A 488 4.94 -28.35 12.38
N ILE A 489 5.67 -28.27 13.49
CA ILE A 489 5.84 -29.36 14.44
C ILE A 489 4.72 -29.28 15.46
N GLU A 490 3.63 -29.99 15.16
CA GLU A 490 2.38 -29.93 15.91
C GLU A 490 2.50 -30.30 17.39
N THR A 491 1.76 -29.56 18.23
CA THR A 491 1.52 -29.88 19.64
C THR A 491 0.02 -29.82 19.93
N LYS A 492 -0.40 -30.08 21.17
CA LYS A 492 -1.82 -30.11 21.53
C LYS A 492 -2.14 -29.49 22.89
N PRO A 493 -3.40 -29.08 23.12
CA PRO A 493 -3.86 -28.63 24.43
C PRO A 493 -3.53 -29.64 25.54
N TYR A 494 -3.10 -29.17 26.70
CA TYR A 494 -2.75 -30.08 27.78
C TYR A 494 -4.00 -30.80 28.35
N ASP A 495 -5.16 -30.16 28.38
CA ASP A 495 -6.41 -30.82 28.77
C ASP A 495 -6.79 -31.99 27.84
N PHE A 496 -6.39 -31.93 26.57
CA PHE A 496 -6.53 -33.06 25.64
C PHE A 496 -5.57 -34.21 25.97
N VAL A 497 -4.37 -33.93 26.49
CA VAL A 497 -3.47 -34.96 27.05
C VAL A 497 -4.15 -35.65 28.23
N VAL A 498 -4.72 -34.88 29.16
CA VAL A 498 -5.42 -35.40 30.35
C VAL A 498 -6.64 -36.22 29.98
N SER A 499 -7.44 -35.77 29.00
CA SER A 499 -8.66 -36.47 28.57
C SER A 499 -8.41 -37.62 27.59
N GLY A 500 -7.19 -37.77 27.07
CA GLY A 500 -6.84 -38.75 26.04
C GLY A 500 -7.38 -38.40 24.64
N ASP A 501 -7.69 -37.12 24.38
CA ASP A 501 -8.07 -36.65 23.04
C ASP A 501 -6.82 -36.64 22.13
N PRO A 502 -6.86 -37.30 20.95
CA PRO A 502 -5.71 -37.38 20.08
C PRO A 502 -5.41 -36.08 19.32
N ARG A 503 -6.38 -35.14 19.24
CA ARG A 503 -6.29 -33.96 18.37
C ARG A 503 -5.16 -33.01 18.75
N THR A 504 -4.60 -32.33 17.75
CA THR A 504 -3.58 -31.27 17.89
C THR A 504 -4.17 -29.88 17.64
N TYR A 505 -3.38 -28.83 17.86
CA TYR A 505 -3.74 -27.49 17.39
C TYR A 505 -3.90 -27.44 15.86
N GLY A 506 -3.11 -28.22 15.12
CA GLY A 506 -3.30 -28.49 13.69
C GLY A 506 -4.69 -29.02 13.31
N ASP A 507 -5.30 -29.87 14.15
CA ASP A 507 -6.69 -30.30 13.93
C ASP A 507 -7.70 -29.17 14.25
N LEU A 508 -7.40 -28.37 15.28
CA LEU A 508 -8.24 -27.24 15.71
C LEU A 508 -8.22 -26.05 14.72
N GLN A 509 -7.12 -25.84 13.99
CA GLN A 509 -7.02 -24.80 12.95
C GLN A 509 -7.68 -25.19 11.62
N SER A 510 -8.10 -26.45 11.46
CA SER A 510 -8.85 -26.86 10.26
C SER A 510 -10.20 -26.14 10.18
N PRO A 511 -10.82 -25.98 8.99
CA PRO A 511 -12.15 -25.37 8.88
C PRO A 511 -13.20 -26.01 9.81
N ALA A 512 -13.16 -27.32 10.02
CA ALA A 512 -14.04 -28.01 10.96
C ALA A 512 -13.70 -27.71 12.43
N GLY A 513 -12.41 -27.63 12.76
CA GLY A 513 -11.94 -27.24 14.09
C GLY A 513 -12.33 -25.81 14.45
N LEU A 514 -12.19 -24.87 13.50
CA LEU A 514 -12.60 -23.47 13.67
C LEU A 514 -14.11 -23.33 13.90
N GLN A 515 -14.94 -24.12 13.19
CA GLN A 515 -16.38 -24.17 13.46
C GLN A 515 -16.70 -24.74 14.85
N GLU A 516 -15.89 -25.67 15.37
CA GLU A 516 -16.03 -26.11 16.77
C GLU A 516 -15.63 -24.98 17.74
N ILE A 517 -14.51 -24.30 17.49
CA ILE A 517 -14.04 -23.17 18.30
C ILE A 517 -15.13 -22.10 18.41
N ALA A 518 -15.78 -21.75 17.30
CA ALA A 518 -16.88 -20.76 17.25
C ALA A 518 -18.09 -21.11 18.15
N THR A 519 -18.20 -22.34 18.66
CA THR A 519 -19.26 -22.70 19.62
C THR A 519 -18.97 -22.25 21.05
N TYR A 520 -17.72 -21.93 21.38
CA TYR A 520 -17.31 -21.56 22.75
C TYR A 520 -16.38 -20.36 22.83
N ALA A 521 -15.75 -19.94 21.73
CA ALA A 521 -14.87 -18.79 21.64
C ALA A 521 -15.31 -17.85 20.51
N ASP A 522 -14.89 -16.59 20.64
CA ASP A 522 -15.20 -15.49 19.73
C ASP A 522 -13.98 -15.14 18.84
N GLY A 523 -12.83 -15.76 19.10
CA GLY A 523 -11.64 -15.65 18.27
C GLY A 523 -10.58 -16.73 18.53
N ILE A 524 -9.51 -16.69 17.75
CA ILE A 524 -8.30 -17.48 17.91
C ILE A 524 -7.08 -16.56 18.09
N GLY A 525 -6.13 -16.99 18.91
CA GLY A 525 -4.82 -16.37 19.03
C GLY A 525 -3.74 -17.35 18.60
N PRO A 526 -3.45 -17.48 17.29
CA PRO A 526 -2.46 -18.44 16.82
C PRO A 526 -1.04 -17.92 16.94
N TRP A 527 -0.07 -18.82 17.09
CA TRP A 527 1.31 -18.47 16.79
C TRP A 527 1.44 -17.95 15.36
N LYS A 528 2.16 -16.84 15.14
CA LYS A 528 2.24 -16.13 13.85
C LYS A 528 2.68 -17.02 12.69
N ARG A 529 3.49 -18.07 12.96
CA ARG A 529 3.96 -19.02 11.95
C ARG A 529 2.86 -19.96 11.42
N MET A 530 1.72 -20.06 12.09
CA MET A 530 0.54 -20.76 11.57
C MET A 530 -0.15 -20.00 10.43
N ILE A 531 0.04 -18.68 10.36
CA ILE A 531 -0.48 -17.83 9.28
C ILE A 531 0.59 -17.68 8.21
N LEU A 532 1.82 -17.35 8.60
CA LEU A 532 2.95 -17.16 7.70
C LEU A 532 4.20 -17.85 8.24
N SER A 533 4.42 -19.08 7.77
CA SER A 533 5.52 -19.93 8.22
C SER A 533 6.87 -19.48 7.65
N VAL A 534 7.92 -20.11 8.16
CA VAL A 534 9.31 -19.94 7.73
C VAL A 534 9.94 -21.29 7.48
N LYS A 535 10.79 -21.39 6.46
CA LYS A 535 11.58 -22.58 6.11
C LYS A 535 13.06 -22.27 6.24
N GLY A 536 13.86 -23.24 6.66
CA GLY A 536 15.31 -23.06 6.71
C GLY A 536 15.93 -23.09 5.31
N VAL A 537 17.13 -22.53 5.22
CA VAL A 537 17.99 -22.63 4.04
C VAL A 537 18.97 -23.78 4.26
N ASP A 538 19.08 -24.70 3.31
CA ASP A 538 20.03 -25.82 3.34
C ASP A 538 20.74 -25.85 1.97
N ALA A 539 21.69 -24.94 1.81
CA ALA A 539 22.41 -24.72 0.55
C ALA A 539 23.47 -25.80 0.31
N ASP A 540 24.00 -26.42 1.36
CA ASP A 540 25.01 -27.48 1.26
C ASP A 540 24.42 -28.91 1.20
N GLY A 541 23.12 -29.06 1.48
CA GLY A 541 22.36 -30.30 1.37
C GLY A 541 22.63 -31.29 2.50
N ASP A 542 23.08 -30.81 3.66
CA ASP A 542 23.42 -31.65 4.81
C ASP A 542 22.21 -32.02 5.69
N GLY A 543 21.04 -31.43 5.41
CA GLY A 543 19.79 -31.65 6.14
C GLY A 543 19.63 -30.77 7.40
N ASN A 544 20.53 -29.83 7.62
CA ASN A 544 20.46 -28.81 8.67
C ASN A 544 20.21 -27.43 8.04
N ALA A 545 19.72 -26.50 8.85
CA ALA A 545 19.60 -25.11 8.42
C ALA A 545 20.96 -24.41 8.51
N ASP A 546 21.31 -23.67 7.46
CA ASP A 546 22.49 -22.84 7.35
C ASP A 546 22.38 -21.59 8.24
N ASP A 547 23.51 -21.17 8.78
CA ASP A 547 23.69 -19.81 9.31
C ASP A 547 23.91 -18.85 8.13
N VAL A 548 22.80 -18.38 7.56
CA VAL A 548 22.79 -17.54 6.36
C VAL A 548 23.44 -16.18 6.62
N ASN A 549 23.35 -15.67 7.84
CA ASN A 549 23.83 -14.35 8.21
C ASN A 549 25.26 -14.34 8.80
N GLY A 550 25.77 -15.49 9.21
CA GLY A 550 27.14 -15.70 9.69
C GLY A 550 27.39 -15.28 11.14
N ASP A 551 26.36 -15.16 11.99
CA ASP A 551 26.49 -14.76 13.40
C ASP A 551 26.78 -15.92 14.36
N GLY A 552 26.80 -17.16 13.84
CA GLY A 552 27.06 -18.39 14.57
C GLY A 552 25.83 -18.99 15.25
N VAL A 553 24.63 -18.45 15.02
CA VAL A 553 23.36 -18.93 15.57
C VAL A 553 22.35 -19.09 14.46
N VAL A 554 21.79 -20.29 14.31
CA VAL A 554 20.69 -20.53 13.37
C VAL A 554 19.37 -20.17 14.05
N ASP A 555 18.73 -19.08 13.61
CA ASP A 555 17.41 -18.66 14.09
C ASP A 555 16.50 -18.15 12.96
N ASP A 556 15.41 -17.43 13.27
CA ASP A 556 14.48 -16.97 12.23
C ASP A 556 15.15 -16.02 11.24
N ALA A 557 16.23 -15.33 11.63
CA ALA A 557 16.99 -14.43 10.76
C ALA A 557 17.69 -15.14 9.58
N ASP A 558 17.75 -16.48 9.62
CA ASP A 558 18.32 -17.35 8.59
C ASP A 558 17.26 -18.12 7.79
N LYS A 559 15.99 -18.00 8.20
CA LYS A 559 14.87 -18.68 7.55
C LYS A 559 14.21 -17.76 6.52
N MET A 560 13.60 -18.36 5.51
CA MET A 560 12.83 -17.67 4.48
C MET A 560 11.33 -17.87 4.68
N LEU A 561 10.52 -16.87 4.34
CA LEU A 561 9.06 -16.96 4.39
C LEU A 561 8.53 -18.03 3.41
N THR A 562 7.46 -18.69 3.83
CA THR A 562 6.62 -19.49 2.93
C THR A 562 5.45 -18.66 2.40
N ALA A 563 4.63 -19.24 1.52
CA ALA A 563 3.34 -18.65 1.21
C ALA A 563 2.45 -18.59 2.48
N PRO A 564 1.59 -17.57 2.62
CA PRO A 564 0.58 -17.52 3.69
C PRO A 564 -0.38 -18.71 3.61
N THR A 565 -0.89 -19.15 4.77
CA THR A 565 -1.97 -20.14 4.86
C THR A 565 -3.35 -19.49 4.66
N THR A 566 -4.41 -20.30 4.60
CA THR A 566 -5.81 -19.82 4.55
C THR A 566 -6.41 -19.56 5.94
N LEU A 567 -5.62 -19.68 7.02
CA LEU A 567 -6.13 -19.69 8.40
C LEU A 567 -6.97 -18.45 8.74
N VAL A 568 -6.54 -17.26 8.30
CA VAL A 568 -7.29 -16.03 8.56
C VAL A 568 -8.65 -16.07 7.87
N GLN A 569 -8.68 -16.43 6.59
CA GLN A 569 -9.92 -16.52 5.80
C GLN A 569 -10.87 -17.59 6.35
N ASP A 570 -10.32 -18.75 6.73
CA ASP A 570 -11.11 -19.86 7.29
C ASP A 570 -11.68 -19.50 8.67
N ALA A 571 -10.93 -18.77 9.51
CA ALA A 571 -11.39 -18.29 10.81
C ALA A 571 -12.49 -17.24 10.65
N HIS A 572 -12.31 -16.29 9.73
CA HIS A 572 -13.32 -15.28 9.42
C HIS A 572 -14.60 -15.90 8.86
N ALA A 573 -14.50 -16.94 8.02
CA ALA A 573 -15.65 -17.70 7.53
C ALA A 573 -16.41 -18.43 8.66
N ALA A 574 -15.74 -18.72 9.78
CA ALA A 574 -16.35 -19.23 11.01
C ALA A 574 -16.83 -18.12 11.97
N GLY A 575 -16.63 -16.84 11.63
CA GLY A 575 -16.99 -15.69 12.47
C GLY A 575 -16.04 -15.43 13.64
N LEU A 576 -14.80 -15.92 13.57
CA LEU A 576 -13.78 -15.80 14.62
C LEU A 576 -12.79 -14.67 14.33
N LEU A 577 -12.52 -13.85 15.33
CA LEU A 577 -11.40 -12.88 15.30
C LEU A 577 -10.05 -13.61 15.29
N VAL A 578 -9.02 -13.02 14.72
CA VAL A 578 -7.66 -13.59 14.64
C VAL A 578 -6.62 -12.63 15.24
N HIS A 579 -6.05 -12.98 16.39
CA HIS A 579 -5.08 -12.16 17.13
C HIS A 579 -3.73 -12.90 17.31
N PRO A 580 -2.85 -12.96 16.29
CA PRO A 580 -1.63 -13.76 16.39
C PRO A 580 -0.59 -13.21 17.36
N TYR A 581 0.24 -14.12 17.86
CA TYR A 581 1.40 -13.83 18.72
C TYR A 581 2.70 -14.44 18.17
N THR A 582 3.90 -13.90 18.42
CA THR A 582 4.21 -12.59 18.98
C THR A 582 5.13 -11.85 18.02
N PHE A 583 4.84 -10.57 17.77
CA PHE A 583 5.68 -9.68 16.97
C PHE A 583 6.73 -9.02 17.85
N ARG A 584 7.98 -9.07 17.40
CA ARG A 584 9.18 -8.67 18.16
C ARG A 584 10.12 -7.90 17.26
N ASN A 585 10.73 -6.84 17.79
CA ASN A 585 11.66 -6.00 17.03
C ASN A 585 13.00 -6.70 16.82
N GLU A 586 13.41 -7.59 17.72
CA GLU A 586 14.75 -8.16 17.68
C GLU A 586 14.93 -9.04 16.43
N SER A 587 16.03 -8.81 15.70
CA SER A 587 16.34 -9.41 14.39
C SER A 587 16.17 -10.92 14.34
N ARG A 588 16.53 -11.60 15.43
CA ARG A 588 16.43 -13.07 15.59
C ARG A 588 15.02 -13.66 15.48
N TYR A 589 13.99 -12.81 15.52
CA TYR A 589 12.59 -13.21 15.41
C TYR A 589 11.97 -12.81 14.06
N LEU A 590 12.76 -12.18 13.18
CA LEU A 590 12.35 -11.68 11.88
C LEU A 590 12.95 -12.58 10.80
N ALA A 591 12.12 -13.02 9.87
CA ALA A 591 12.57 -13.81 8.72
C ALA A 591 13.58 -13.00 7.87
N SER A 592 14.49 -13.70 7.19
CA SER A 592 15.49 -13.08 6.32
C SER A 592 14.88 -12.20 5.22
N ASP A 593 13.66 -12.49 4.77
CA ASP A 593 12.91 -11.71 3.78
C ASP A 593 12.57 -10.27 4.21
N TYR A 594 12.52 -10.01 5.53
CA TYR A 594 12.28 -8.66 6.04
C TYR A 594 13.56 -7.81 6.11
N LYS A 595 14.74 -8.43 5.93
CA LYS A 595 16.00 -7.68 5.86
C LYS A 595 15.97 -6.77 4.64
N VAL A 596 16.10 -5.48 4.90
CA VAL A 596 16.11 -4.44 3.86
C VAL A 596 17.43 -4.52 3.11
N ASP A 597 17.43 -4.94 1.84
CA ASP A 597 18.53 -4.60 0.94
C ASP A 597 18.24 -3.21 0.35
N PRO A 598 18.97 -2.14 0.73
CA PRO A 598 18.76 -0.81 0.19
C PRO A 598 19.06 -0.69 -1.32
N LYS A 599 19.48 -1.77 -2.00
CA LYS A 599 19.82 -1.81 -3.44
C LYS A 599 19.03 -2.81 -4.29
N SER A 600 18.14 -3.63 -3.72
CA SER A 600 17.43 -4.65 -4.51
C SER A 600 16.09 -4.12 -5.04
N GLU A 601 15.92 -4.06 -6.37
CA GLU A 601 14.62 -3.80 -7.03
C GLU A 601 13.84 -5.11 -7.29
N ALA A 602 14.49 -6.27 -7.15
CA ALA A 602 13.92 -7.58 -7.45
C ALA A 602 13.35 -8.24 -6.19
N ARG A 603 12.06 -8.62 -6.22
CA ARG A 603 11.39 -9.36 -5.15
C ARG A 603 11.14 -10.81 -5.53
N PRO A 604 11.38 -11.78 -4.63
CA PRO A 604 10.88 -13.14 -4.80
C PRO A 604 9.38 -13.29 -4.46
N TYR A 605 8.73 -12.34 -3.76
CA TYR A 605 7.32 -12.44 -3.36
C TYR A 605 6.51 -11.13 -3.49
N PRO A 606 5.24 -11.20 -3.95
CA PRO A 606 4.37 -10.03 -4.20
C PRO A 606 3.91 -9.29 -2.94
N TYR A 607 4.24 -9.79 -1.74
CA TYR A 607 3.78 -9.26 -0.44
C TYR A 607 4.86 -8.50 0.34
N THR A 608 6.06 -8.37 -0.21
CA THR A 608 7.11 -7.56 0.41
C THR A 608 6.91 -6.10 -0.04
N PHE A 609 6.99 -5.12 0.87
CA PHE A 609 6.87 -3.69 0.58
C PHE A 609 8.10 -3.15 -0.15
N ARG A 610 7.91 -2.20 -1.09
CA ARG A 610 8.94 -1.48 -1.88
C ARG A 610 10.24 -1.31 -1.07
N SER A 611 11.40 -1.56 -1.68
CA SER A 611 12.72 -1.32 -1.11
C SER A 611 12.88 0.19 -1.17
N ASP A 612 12.22 0.86 -0.25
CA ASP A 612 12.65 2.16 0.19
C ASP A 612 14.06 1.96 0.74
N SER A 613 14.98 2.78 0.26
CA SER A 613 16.34 2.89 0.74
C SER A 613 16.33 3.46 2.16
N ARG A 614 15.81 2.67 3.12
CA ARG A 614 15.70 2.96 4.55
C ARG A 614 17.09 2.90 5.17
N ASN A 615 17.78 4.04 5.14
CA ASN A 615 18.86 4.31 6.08
C ASN A 615 18.22 4.80 7.38
N LEU A 616 17.80 3.87 8.24
CA LEU A 616 17.43 4.17 9.63
C LEU A 616 18.59 3.93 10.59
N ALA A 617 18.53 4.60 11.74
CA ALA A 617 19.43 4.38 12.86
C ALA A 617 19.22 3.02 13.57
N ASP A 618 18.12 2.32 13.29
CA ASP A 618 17.81 0.95 13.75
C ASP A 618 16.99 0.19 12.68
N GLU A 619 17.68 -0.59 11.84
CA GLU A 619 17.11 -1.39 10.74
C GLU A 619 16.07 -2.43 11.22
N ASN A 620 16.12 -2.80 12.49
CA ASN A 620 15.29 -3.86 13.05
C ASN A 620 13.85 -3.41 13.30
N GLN A 621 13.65 -2.17 13.77
CA GLN A 621 12.30 -1.63 13.98
C GLN A 621 11.51 -1.57 12.68
N ASP A 622 12.15 -1.10 11.61
CA ASP A 622 11.56 -0.99 10.27
C ASP A 622 11.18 -2.36 9.69
N SER A 623 12.01 -3.37 9.94
CA SER A 623 11.76 -4.76 9.53
C SER A 623 10.56 -5.36 10.29
N ALA A 624 10.44 -5.06 11.59
CA ALA A 624 9.31 -5.50 12.41
C ALA A 624 7.99 -4.78 12.05
N GLU A 625 8.03 -3.49 11.73
CA GLU A 625 6.86 -2.78 11.21
C GLU A 625 6.37 -3.40 9.90
N GLN A 626 7.27 -3.83 9.01
CA GLN A 626 6.89 -4.50 7.77
C GLN A 626 6.25 -5.87 8.01
N GLU A 627 6.78 -6.67 8.93
CA GLU A 627 6.15 -7.92 9.33
C GLU A 627 4.73 -7.66 9.84
N ILE A 628 4.55 -6.72 10.77
CA ILE A 628 3.22 -6.39 11.30
C ILE A 628 2.28 -5.91 10.19
N ARG A 629 2.73 -5.01 9.31
CA ARG A 629 1.92 -4.51 8.18
C ARG A 629 1.48 -5.65 7.24
N GLN A 630 2.34 -6.63 6.98
CA GLN A 630 1.99 -7.79 6.17
C GLN A 630 0.86 -8.61 6.83
N PHE A 631 0.91 -8.80 8.15
CA PHE A 631 -0.17 -9.52 8.84
C PHE A 631 -1.48 -8.72 8.90
N ILE A 632 -1.41 -7.40 9.10
CA ILE A 632 -2.60 -6.52 9.02
C ILE A 632 -3.26 -6.66 7.64
N GLN A 633 -2.44 -6.65 6.59
CA GLN A 633 -2.88 -6.84 5.22
C GLN A 633 -3.52 -8.22 4.99
N LEU A 634 -2.96 -9.29 5.56
CA LEU A 634 -3.53 -10.63 5.52
C LEU A 634 -4.90 -10.74 6.24
N GLY A 635 -5.27 -9.74 7.04
CA GLY A 635 -6.60 -9.60 7.64
C GLY A 635 -6.65 -9.89 9.13
N VAL A 636 -5.54 -9.90 9.86
CA VAL A 636 -5.60 -10.12 11.31
C VAL A 636 -6.33 -8.98 12.02
N ASP A 637 -7.18 -9.32 12.99
CA ASP A 637 -8.07 -8.38 13.70
C ASP A 637 -7.37 -7.66 14.87
N GLY A 638 -6.16 -8.09 15.18
CA GLY A 638 -5.31 -7.59 16.25
C GLY A 638 -4.02 -8.38 16.31
N PHE A 639 -3.08 -7.98 17.14
CA PHE A 639 -1.82 -8.71 17.28
C PHE A 639 -1.14 -8.43 18.61
N PHE A 640 -0.45 -9.45 19.13
CA PHE A 640 0.36 -9.38 20.33
C PHE A 640 1.79 -8.95 19.99
N THR A 641 2.26 -7.86 20.59
CA THR A 641 3.65 -7.40 20.41
C THR A 641 4.31 -7.01 21.72
N ASP A 642 5.60 -7.32 21.83
CA ASP A 642 6.46 -6.90 22.94
C ASP A 642 6.81 -5.39 22.85
N PHE A 643 6.55 -4.76 21.68
CA PHE A 643 6.90 -3.38 21.35
C PHE A 643 5.67 -2.61 20.85
N ALA A 644 4.79 -2.21 21.78
CA ALA A 644 3.54 -1.52 21.47
C ALA A 644 3.70 -0.30 20.55
N GLY A 645 4.81 0.44 20.66
CA GLY A 645 5.11 1.58 19.79
C GLY A 645 5.30 1.19 18.31
N THR A 646 6.04 0.10 18.05
CA THR A 646 6.19 -0.47 16.70
C THR A 646 4.82 -0.91 16.16
N GLY A 647 4.04 -1.60 16.99
CA GLY A 647 2.69 -2.03 16.64
C GLY A 647 1.76 -0.88 16.28
N LYS A 648 1.79 0.20 17.08
CA LYS A 648 1.02 1.41 16.82
C LYS A 648 1.43 2.09 15.52
N ALA A 649 2.73 2.21 15.24
CA ALA A 649 3.25 2.78 14.01
C ALA A 649 2.79 1.99 12.77
N ALA A 650 2.90 0.65 12.81
CA ALA A 650 2.45 -0.23 11.74
C ALA A 650 0.93 -0.14 11.51
N LYS A 651 0.13 -0.12 12.58
CA LYS A 651 -1.33 0.09 12.52
C LYS A 651 -1.69 1.44 11.92
N ASP A 652 -1.09 2.52 12.40
CA ASP A 652 -1.37 3.88 11.91
C ASP A 652 -1.06 4.02 10.42
N TYR A 653 0.03 3.41 9.97
CA TYR A 653 0.39 3.37 8.56
C TYR A 653 -0.67 2.66 7.72
N ALA A 654 -1.12 1.47 8.17
CA ALA A 654 -2.11 0.68 7.45
C ALA A 654 -3.51 1.31 7.45
N THR A 655 -3.80 2.21 8.40
CA THR A 655 -5.13 2.79 8.64
C THR A 655 -5.18 4.30 8.45
N GLN A 656 -4.19 4.87 7.74
CA GLN A 656 -4.16 6.29 7.41
C GLN A 656 -5.48 6.70 6.75
N ALA A 657 -6.09 7.79 7.23
CA ALA A 657 -7.40 8.25 6.79
C ALA A 657 -7.40 8.81 5.34
N PHE A 658 -6.25 9.24 4.84
CA PHE A 658 -6.10 9.88 3.53
C PHE A 658 -5.03 9.19 2.71
N VAL A 659 -5.21 9.22 1.39
CA VAL A 659 -4.19 8.82 0.42
C VAL A 659 -3.20 9.96 0.29
N ARG A 660 -1.90 9.67 0.42
CA ARG A 660 -0.81 10.64 0.35
C ARG A 660 0.38 10.05 -0.39
N SER A 661 0.84 10.77 -1.41
CA SER A 661 2.11 10.49 -2.08
C SER A 661 3.29 11.05 -1.25
N PRO A 662 4.56 10.70 -1.57
CA PRO A 662 5.73 11.30 -0.95
C PRO A 662 5.85 12.82 -1.18
N ASP A 663 5.20 13.35 -2.20
CA ASP A 663 5.27 14.77 -2.58
C ASP A 663 4.15 15.62 -1.95
N ASN A 664 3.31 14.99 -1.12
CA ASN A 664 2.27 15.64 -0.33
C ASN A 664 2.86 16.70 0.62
N ALA A 665 2.14 17.82 0.78
CA ALA A 665 2.57 18.96 1.58
C ALA A 665 2.81 18.62 3.06
N ASP A 666 2.09 17.65 3.62
CA ASP A 666 2.24 17.19 5.01
C ASP A 666 3.66 16.65 5.29
N PHE A 667 4.37 16.21 4.26
CA PHE A 667 5.71 15.63 4.35
C PHE A 667 6.83 16.59 3.91
N ALA A 668 6.51 17.84 3.54
CA ALA A 668 7.46 18.78 2.94
C ALA A 668 8.70 19.09 3.82
N ASN A 669 8.57 18.95 5.13
CA ASN A 669 9.67 19.19 6.09
C ASN A 669 10.49 17.93 6.43
N LEU A 670 10.14 16.78 5.84
CA LEU A 670 10.84 15.52 6.08
C LEU A 670 11.92 15.29 5.02
N PRO A 671 13.04 14.62 5.38
CA PRO A 671 13.98 14.08 4.40
C PRO A 671 13.29 13.14 3.40
N GLU A 672 13.84 13.00 2.18
CA GLU A 672 13.21 12.19 1.11
C GLU A 672 12.85 10.76 1.55
N ALA A 673 13.76 10.07 2.22
CA ALA A 673 13.53 8.72 2.72
C ALA A 673 12.34 8.64 3.70
N ASP A 674 12.15 9.69 4.51
CA ASP A 674 11.08 9.76 5.51
C ASP A 674 9.73 10.08 4.84
N ARG A 675 9.73 10.86 3.75
CA ARG A 675 8.54 11.11 2.93
C ARG A 675 8.03 9.82 2.29
N ILE A 676 8.93 9.07 1.65
CA ILE A 676 8.61 7.78 1.00
C ILE A 676 8.02 6.80 2.01
N ARG A 677 8.57 6.78 3.23
CA ARG A 677 8.15 5.89 4.30
C ARG A 677 6.81 6.26 4.93
N ALA A 678 6.50 7.55 5.02
CA ALA A 678 5.23 8.03 5.59
C ALA A 678 4.06 7.90 4.59
N ALA A 679 4.34 7.98 3.29
CA ALA A 679 3.35 7.89 2.23
C ALA A 679 2.71 6.50 2.13
N ASN A 680 1.40 6.46 1.89
CA ASN A 680 0.64 5.23 1.59
C ASN A 680 0.31 5.10 0.10
N LEU A 681 0.79 6.01 -0.74
CA LEU A 681 0.71 5.95 -2.19
C LEU A 681 2.11 6.12 -2.79
N GLY A 682 2.37 5.50 -3.95
CA GLY A 682 3.62 5.74 -4.67
C GLY A 682 3.73 7.19 -5.17
N ARG A 683 4.96 7.66 -5.41
CA ARG A 683 5.16 8.85 -6.26
C ARG A 683 4.69 8.53 -7.67
N SER A 684 4.08 9.52 -8.32
CA SER A 684 3.47 9.39 -9.63
C SER A 684 2.49 8.22 -9.68
N ARG A 685 1.45 8.32 -8.83
CA ARG A 685 0.37 7.34 -8.65
C ARG A 685 -0.97 7.99 -8.24
N GLY A 686 -1.09 9.32 -8.30
CA GLY A 686 -2.22 10.08 -7.76
C GLY A 686 -3.43 10.07 -8.68
N PHE A 687 -4.20 11.16 -8.75
CA PHE A 687 -5.31 11.19 -9.72
C PHE A 687 -4.77 11.22 -11.15
N GLU A 688 -5.48 10.56 -12.05
CA GLU A 688 -5.29 10.64 -13.52
C GLU A 688 -6.65 10.68 -14.23
N GLY A 689 -7.64 9.96 -13.69
CA GLY A 689 -8.99 9.98 -14.22
C GLY A 689 -9.94 10.78 -13.35
N MET A 690 -10.79 11.61 -13.93
CA MET A 690 -11.92 12.21 -13.22
C MET A 690 -13.10 12.37 -14.16
N ALA A 691 -14.32 12.03 -13.76
CA ALA A 691 -15.52 12.22 -14.58
C ALA A 691 -16.60 12.99 -13.81
N LEU A 692 -17.40 13.79 -14.52
CA LEU A 692 -18.56 14.49 -13.97
C LEU A 692 -19.83 13.69 -14.31
N SER A 693 -20.80 13.60 -13.40
CA SER A 693 -22.13 13.03 -13.68
C SER A 693 -22.94 13.92 -14.63
N ALA A 694 -23.97 13.35 -15.27
CA ALA A 694 -24.67 14.01 -16.35
C ALA A 694 -25.57 15.13 -15.83
N ASP A 695 -26.05 14.97 -14.60
CA ASP A 695 -26.76 16.01 -13.85
C ASP A 695 -25.82 17.10 -13.29
N GLY A 696 -24.50 16.94 -13.42
CA GLY A 696 -23.49 17.88 -12.97
C GLY A 696 -23.37 18.01 -11.46
N THR A 697 -23.80 17.00 -10.68
CA THR A 697 -23.79 17.06 -9.21
C THR A 697 -22.68 16.23 -8.55
N LYS A 698 -22.10 15.26 -9.25
CA LYS A 698 -21.09 14.34 -8.72
C LYS A 698 -19.82 14.33 -9.57
N LEU A 699 -18.69 14.22 -8.90
CA LEU A 699 -17.43 13.81 -9.52
C LEU A 699 -17.12 12.36 -9.15
N TYR A 700 -16.53 11.63 -10.09
CA TYR A 700 -15.93 10.32 -9.86
C TYR A 700 -14.44 10.45 -10.13
N THR A 701 -13.60 10.17 -9.14
CA THR A 701 -12.14 10.35 -9.24
C THR A 701 -11.44 9.01 -9.19
N LEU A 702 -10.49 8.76 -10.09
CA LEU A 702 -9.75 7.52 -10.26
C LEU A 702 -8.24 7.76 -10.07
N LEU A 703 -7.65 7.02 -9.13
CA LEU A 703 -6.20 6.99 -8.93
C LEU A 703 -5.50 6.22 -10.06
N GLU A 704 -4.28 6.62 -10.42
CA GLU A 704 -3.39 5.89 -11.35
C GLU A 704 -2.94 4.55 -10.77
N GLY A 705 -2.61 4.56 -9.48
CA GLY A 705 -1.91 3.50 -8.79
C GLY A 705 -2.67 2.97 -7.58
N ALA A 706 -2.39 1.70 -7.26
CA ALA A 706 -2.87 1.10 -6.04
C ALA A 706 -2.23 1.78 -4.83
N VAL A 707 -3.00 1.91 -3.76
CA VAL A 707 -2.48 2.31 -2.44
C VAL A 707 -1.51 1.22 -1.98
N ILE A 708 -0.36 1.61 -1.40
CA ILE A 708 0.71 0.70 -0.99
C ILE A 708 0.22 -0.32 0.04
N THR A 709 -0.72 0.08 0.89
CA THR A 709 -1.29 -0.79 1.93
C THR A 709 -2.29 -1.80 1.39
N ASP A 710 -2.67 -1.73 0.12
CA ASP A 710 -3.57 -2.68 -0.52
C ASP A 710 -2.85 -3.99 -0.89
N LEU A 711 -3.43 -5.15 -0.60
CA LEU A 711 -2.87 -6.43 -1.07
C LEU A 711 -3.02 -6.63 -2.57
N ASN A 712 -4.09 -6.12 -3.15
CA ASN A 712 -4.28 -6.18 -4.58
C ASN A 712 -3.63 -4.95 -5.21
N GLN A 713 -2.34 -5.06 -5.54
CA GLN A 713 -1.58 -3.99 -6.21
C GLN A 713 -2.04 -3.71 -7.66
N ASN A 714 -3.09 -4.38 -8.14
CA ASN A 714 -3.77 -4.11 -9.40
C ASN A 714 -5.17 -3.49 -9.20
N ARG A 715 -5.57 -3.18 -7.96
CA ARG A 715 -6.83 -2.53 -7.61
C ARG A 715 -6.65 -1.02 -7.52
N LEU A 716 -7.37 -0.28 -8.34
CA LEU A 716 -7.41 1.19 -8.32
C LEU A 716 -8.72 1.69 -7.71
N LEU A 717 -8.65 2.85 -7.06
CA LEU A 717 -9.75 3.44 -6.32
C LEU A 717 -10.54 4.42 -7.19
N ILE A 718 -11.84 4.18 -7.37
CA ILE A 718 -12.80 5.17 -7.89
C ILE A 718 -13.63 5.69 -6.71
N SER A 719 -13.58 6.99 -6.44
CA SER A 719 -14.31 7.63 -5.34
C SER A 719 -15.36 8.61 -5.84
N GLU A 720 -16.55 8.58 -5.25
CA GLU A 720 -17.63 9.53 -5.55
C GLU A 720 -17.55 10.77 -4.63
N PHE A 721 -17.65 11.95 -5.23
CA PHE A 721 -17.58 13.24 -4.57
C PHE A 721 -18.82 14.09 -4.90
N ASP A 722 -19.41 14.71 -3.89
CA ASP A 722 -20.58 15.58 -4.04
C ASP A 722 -20.17 17.04 -4.18
N LEU A 723 -20.50 17.66 -5.32
CA LEU A 723 -20.13 19.04 -5.62
C LEU A 723 -20.87 20.08 -4.77
N LYS A 724 -22.04 19.73 -4.24
CA LYS A 724 -22.86 20.66 -3.47
C LYS A 724 -22.38 20.76 -2.02
N THR A 725 -22.01 19.64 -1.42
CA THR A 725 -21.47 19.61 -0.06
C THR A 725 -19.94 19.77 -0.03
N GLU A 726 -19.29 19.64 -1.19
CA GLU A 726 -17.83 19.60 -1.34
C GLU A 726 -17.20 18.50 -0.45
N THR A 727 -17.79 17.31 -0.45
CA THR A 727 -17.32 16.17 0.34
C THR A 727 -17.41 14.86 -0.43
N TYR A 728 -16.46 13.95 -0.20
CA TYR A 728 -16.59 12.55 -0.61
C TYR A 728 -17.80 11.91 0.06
N THR A 729 -18.57 11.12 -0.68
CA THR A 729 -19.81 10.52 -0.18
C THR A 729 -19.57 9.24 0.62
N GLY A 730 -18.35 8.69 0.55
CA GLY A 730 -17.98 7.38 1.08
C GLY A 730 -18.34 6.22 0.15
N LYS A 731 -18.96 6.49 -1.01
CA LYS A 731 -19.20 5.49 -2.05
C LYS A 731 -17.95 5.33 -2.90
N THR A 732 -17.51 4.08 -3.01
CA THR A 732 -16.25 3.70 -3.65
C THR A 732 -16.47 2.50 -4.56
N PHE A 733 -15.74 2.45 -5.67
CA PHE A 733 -15.68 1.33 -6.59
C PHE A 733 -14.24 0.98 -6.92
N PHE A 734 -14.01 -0.23 -7.41
CA PHE A 734 -12.67 -0.70 -7.73
C PHE A 734 -12.50 -0.99 -9.21
N TYR A 735 -11.43 -0.46 -9.79
CA TYR A 735 -11.00 -0.79 -11.14
C TYR A 735 -9.85 -1.81 -11.08
N GLN A 736 -9.96 -2.89 -11.84
CA GLN A 736 -8.96 -3.95 -11.90
C GLN A 736 -8.07 -3.75 -13.14
N LEU A 737 -6.77 -3.47 -12.94
CA LEU A 737 -5.78 -3.43 -14.02
C LEU A 737 -5.61 -4.81 -14.67
N ASP A 738 -5.30 -4.86 -15.97
CA ASP A 738 -5.05 -6.10 -16.72
C ASP A 738 -3.84 -6.88 -16.17
N ALA A 739 -2.83 -6.16 -15.69
CA ALA A 739 -1.59 -6.72 -15.20
C ALA A 739 -0.87 -5.74 -14.26
N ALA A 740 0.08 -6.26 -13.49
CA ALA A 740 0.99 -5.43 -12.70
C ALA A 740 1.84 -4.53 -13.61
N GLY A 741 2.14 -3.31 -13.14
CA GLY A 741 2.93 -2.32 -13.90
C GLY A 741 2.17 -1.60 -15.01
N ARG A 742 0.84 -1.82 -15.10
CA ARG A 742 -0.06 -0.96 -15.87
C ARG A 742 -0.42 0.28 -15.06
N ALA A 743 -0.92 1.28 -15.77
CA ALA A 743 -1.43 2.51 -15.22
C ALA A 743 -2.55 3.03 -16.11
N ILE A 744 -3.37 3.92 -15.56
CA ILE A 744 -4.39 4.61 -16.34
C ILE A 744 -3.86 5.93 -16.90
N GLY A 745 -4.64 6.58 -17.75
CA GLY A 745 -4.31 7.91 -18.27
C GLY A 745 -5.46 8.92 -18.23
N ASP A 746 -6.72 8.47 -18.34
CA ASP A 746 -7.89 9.36 -18.16
C ASP A 746 -9.13 8.50 -17.88
N MET A 747 -10.16 9.14 -17.34
CA MET A 747 -11.50 8.62 -17.21
C MET A 747 -12.54 9.67 -17.61
N THR A 748 -13.41 9.36 -18.56
CA THR A 748 -14.48 10.26 -19.01
C THR A 748 -15.85 9.59 -19.04
N ALA A 749 -16.92 10.36 -18.86
CA ALA A 749 -18.28 9.84 -18.78
C ALA A 749 -18.90 9.57 -20.16
N ILE A 750 -19.67 8.49 -20.25
CA ILE A 750 -20.57 8.18 -21.38
C ILE A 750 -22.01 8.58 -21.00
N ASN A 751 -22.40 8.26 -19.77
CA ASN A 751 -23.67 8.62 -19.14
C ASN A 751 -23.46 8.64 -17.60
N ASP A 752 -24.52 8.61 -16.79
CA ASP A 752 -24.42 8.68 -15.33
C ASP A 752 -23.72 7.50 -14.63
N HIS A 753 -23.48 6.39 -15.34
CA HIS A 753 -22.94 5.15 -14.75
C HIS A 753 -21.90 4.45 -15.63
N GLU A 754 -21.85 4.74 -16.93
CA GLU A 754 -20.83 4.20 -17.84
C GLU A 754 -19.70 5.19 -18.09
N PHE A 755 -18.45 4.72 -18.04
CA PHE A 755 -17.24 5.54 -18.22
C PHE A 755 -16.24 4.88 -19.17
N ILE A 756 -15.42 5.66 -19.86
CA ILE A 756 -14.27 5.20 -20.64
C ILE A 756 -13.01 5.45 -19.81
N ILE A 757 -12.11 4.47 -19.75
CA ILE A 757 -10.81 4.55 -19.09
C ILE A 757 -9.71 4.19 -20.09
N ILE A 758 -8.63 4.97 -20.09
CA ILE A 758 -7.39 4.64 -20.80
C ILE A 758 -6.53 3.75 -19.87
N GLU A 759 -6.04 2.61 -20.37
CA GLU A 759 -5.08 1.76 -19.65
C GLU A 759 -3.84 1.47 -20.52
N ARG A 760 -2.64 1.68 -19.96
CA ARG A 760 -1.36 1.66 -20.70
C ARG A 760 -0.22 0.97 -19.93
N ASP A 761 0.79 0.44 -20.65
CA ASP A 761 2.14 0.27 -20.06
C ASP A 761 2.93 1.57 -20.07
N ASN A 762 4.11 1.53 -19.44
CA ASN A 762 5.16 2.54 -19.54
C ASN A 762 6.06 2.37 -20.79
N GLY A 763 5.72 1.46 -21.71
CA GLY A 763 6.44 1.30 -22.96
C GLY A 763 6.13 2.43 -23.94
N GLN A 764 7.08 2.75 -24.82
CA GLN A 764 6.90 3.74 -25.88
C GLN A 764 7.59 3.31 -27.16
N GLY A 765 7.04 3.75 -28.29
CA GLY A 765 7.56 3.37 -29.59
C GLY A 765 6.82 2.21 -30.21
N ASP A 766 6.75 2.25 -31.54
CA ASP A 766 6.11 1.22 -32.33
C ASP A 766 6.95 -0.07 -32.32
N ALA A 767 6.39 -1.19 -31.84
CA ALA A 767 7.05 -2.49 -31.82
C ALA A 767 7.49 -3.00 -33.21
N ARG A 768 6.92 -2.46 -34.28
CA ARG A 768 7.30 -2.76 -35.68
C ARG A 768 8.58 -2.05 -36.09
N ASN A 769 9.02 -1.03 -35.33
CA ASN A 769 10.25 -0.29 -35.58
C ASN A 769 11.38 -0.77 -34.65
N PRO A 770 12.43 -1.43 -35.18
CA PRO A 770 13.51 -1.99 -34.36
C PRO A 770 14.39 -0.94 -33.66
N ALA A 771 14.20 0.35 -33.94
CA ALA A 771 14.88 1.43 -33.21
C ALA A 771 14.40 1.55 -31.76
N PHE A 772 13.23 1.00 -31.41
CA PHE A 772 12.71 0.98 -30.05
C PHE A 772 13.07 -0.32 -29.34
N THR A 773 13.90 -0.23 -28.31
CA THR A 773 14.34 -1.38 -27.50
C THR A 773 13.36 -1.76 -26.39
N ASN A 774 12.44 -0.85 -26.02
CA ASN A 774 11.36 -1.07 -25.07
C ASN A 774 10.03 -0.51 -25.62
N PRO A 775 9.47 -1.12 -26.68
CA PRO A 775 8.30 -0.61 -27.38
C PRO A 775 7.03 -0.64 -26.51
N ALA A 776 6.03 0.14 -26.89
CA ALA A 776 4.68 0.04 -26.31
C ALA A 776 4.06 -1.33 -26.65
N LEU A 777 3.49 -2.01 -25.66
CA LEU A 777 2.90 -3.35 -25.82
C LEU A 777 1.40 -3.39 -25.52
N SER A 778 0.87 -2.43 -24.77
CA SER A 778 -0.57 -2.28 -24.50
C SER A 778 -0.91 -0.81 -24.29
N LYS A 779 -1.84 -0.32 -25.13
CA LYS A 779 -2.50 0.99 -25.00
C LYS A 779 -3.96 0.78 -25.36
N LYS A 780 -4.85 0.75 -24.38
CA LYS A 780 -6.24 0.28 -24.57
C LYS A 780 -7.24 1.25 -23.98
N LEU A 781 -8.45 1.22 -24.53
CA LEU A 781 -9.62 1.88 -23.96
C LEU A 781 -10.59 0.83 -23.44
N TYR A 782 -10.96 0.96 -22.17
CA TYR A 782 -11.98 0.14 -21.51
C TYR A 782 -13.22 0.97 -21.24
N LYS A 783 -14.40 0.36 -21.40
CA LYS A 783 -15.64 0.88 -20.85
C LYS A 783 -15.94 0.17 -19.54
N ILE A 784 -16.35 0.91 -18.51
CA ILE A 784 -16.83 0.37 -17.23
C ILE A 784 -18.26 0.79 -16.95
N ASP A 785 -18.94 0.06 -16.05
CA ASP A 785 -20.31 0.35 -15.61
C ASP A 785 -20.41 0.27 -14.07
N LEU A 786 -20.68 1.41 -13.42
CA LEU A 786 -20.80 1.50 -11.95
C LEU A 786 -22.06 0.85 -11.38
N ASN A 787 -23.02 0.44 -12.22
CA ASN A 787 -24.17 -0.38 -11.80
C ASN A 787 -23.86 -1.88 -11.83
N LYS A 788 -22.70 -2.27 -12.38
CA LYS A 788 -22.26 -3.67 -12.49
C LYS A 788 -21.00 -3.87 -11.68
N VAL A 789 -21.22 -4.12 -10.40
CA VAL A 789 -20.18 -4.30 -9.39
C VAL A 789 -20.26 -5.73 -8.85
N ASP A 790 -19.13 -6.42 -8.79
CA ASP A 790 -19.06 -7.75 -8.19
C ASP A 790 -19.04 -7.71 -6.66
N GLU A 791 -19.01 -8.89 -6.01
CA GLU A 791 -18.99 -9.00 -4.54
C GLU A 791 -17.72 -8.38 -3.90
N GLY A 792 -16.64 -8.26 -4.68
CA GLY A 792 -15.38 -7.65 -4.26
C GLY A 792 -15.35 -6.13 -4.46
N GLY A 793 -16.41 -5.53 -5.01
CA GLY A 793 -16.49 -4.11 -5.29
C GLY A 793 -15.90 -3.69 -6.65
N PHE A 794 -15.52 -4.65 -7.51
CA PHE A 794 -14.93 -4.35 -8.81
C PHE A 794 -16.00 -4.10 -9.87
N VAL A 795 -15.75 -3.08 -10.71
CA VAL A 795 -16.60 -2.76 -11.85
C VAL A 795 -16.32 -3.70 -13.02
N GLU A 796 -17.36 -4.12 -13.73
CA GLU A 796 -17.19 -4.85 -15.00
C GLU A 796 -16.48 -3.94 -16.02
N LYS A 797 -15.46 -4.46 -16.71
CA LYS A 797 -14.75 -3.74 -17.77
C LYS A 797 -14.84 -4.45 -19.12
N GLU A 798 -15.08 -3.67 -20.18
CA GLU A 798 -15.23 -4.11 -21.57
C GLU A 798 -14.18 -3.41 -22.44
N LEU A 799 -13.37 -4.17 -23.20
CA LEU A 799 -12.44 -3.56 -24.15
C LEU A 799 -13.21 -2.93 -25.32
N ILE A 800 -12.98 -1.64 -25.60
CA ILE A 800 -13.63 -0.93 -26.71
C ILE A 800 -12.66 -0.47 -27.79
N ALA A 801 -11.37 -0.31 -27.48
CA ALA A 801 -10.33 0.01 -28.48
C ALA A 801 -8.94 -0.50 -28.07
N ASP A 802 -8.16 -0.92 -29.06
CA ASP A 802 -6.71 -1.13 -28.95
C ASP A 802 -6.00 -0.05 -29.77
N LEU A 803 -5.31 0.86 -29.09
CA LEU A 803 -4.64 2.02 -29.68
C LEU A 803 -3.33 1.66 -30.39
N LEU A 804 -2.86 0.42 -30.25
CA LEU A 804 -1.75 -0.11 -31.04
C LEU A 804 -2.23 -0.86 -32.30
N ASN A 805 -3.56 -0.92 -32.53
CA ASN A 805 -4.14 -1.62 -33.67
C ASN A 805 -5.34 -0.86 -34.26
N ILE A 806 -5.09 0.36 -34.75
CA ILE A 806 -6.13 1.20 -35.35
C ILE A 806 -6.08 1.07 -36.88
N SER A 807 -7.20 0.74 -37.53
CA SER A 807 -7.26 0.68 -38.99
C SER A 807 -7.13 2.07 -39.61
N ASP A 808 -6.20 2.25 -40.54
CA ASP A 808 -6.01 3.50 -41.28
C ASP A 808 -5.94 3.25 -42.80
N PRO A 809 -7.08 2.92 -43.44
CA PRO A 809 -7.13 2.68 -44.87
C PRO A 809 -6.94 3.94 -45.71
N GLN A 810 -7.06 5.13 -45.08
CA GLN A 810 -6.93 6.43 -45.75
C GLN A 810 -5.51 7.01 -45.62
N GLY A 811 -4.64 6.40 -44.82
CA GLY A 811 -3.26 6.87 -44.61
C GLY A 811 -3.18 8.20 -43.84
N LEU A 812 -4.18 8.51 -43.01
CA LEU A 812 -4.25 9.76 -42.23
C LEU A 812 -3.15 9.82 -41.15
N GLY A 813 -2.67 8.67 -40.69
CA GLY A 813 -1.66 8.56 -39.64
C GLY A 813 -0.24 8.90 -40.09
N GLY A 814 0.00 9.04 -41.40
CA GLY A 814 1.31 9.37 -41.94
C GLY A 814 2.39 8.36 -41.51
N ASN A 815 3.44 8.85 -40.84
CA ASN A 815 4.55 8.01 -40.36
C ASN A 815 4.17 7.06 -39.20
N GLY A 816 3.01 7.24 -38.57
CA GLY A 816 2.46 6.29 -37.60
C GLY A 816 1.75 5.08 -38.24
N THR A 817 1.51 5.11 -39.55
CA THR A 817 0.78 4.06 -40.27
C THR A 817 1.74 3.14 -41.03
N ILE A 818 1.74 1.85 -40.68
CA ILE A 818 2.48 0.81 -41.38
C ILE A 818 1.48 -0.27 -41.81
N ASN A 819 1.48 -0.61 -43.10
CA ASN A 819 0.59 -1.62 -43.69
C ASN A 819 -0.90 -1.37 -43.39
N GLY A 820 -1.34 -0.11 -43.39
CA GLY A 820 -2.73 0.28 -43.14
C GLY A 820 -3.16 0.20 -41.67
N ILE A 821 -2.21 0.03 -40.73
CA ILE A 821 -2.45 0.04 -39.29
C ILE A 821 -1.68 1.20 -38.66
N PHE A 822 -2.41 2.11 -38.02
CA PHE A 822 -1.89 3.18 -37.20
C PHE A 822 -1.71 2.71 -35.75
N THR A 823 -0.59 3.11 -35.13
CA THR A 823 -0.31 2.89 -33.71
C THR A 823 -0.25 4.24 -33.00
N PHE A 824 -0.65 4.27 -31.73
CA PHE A 824 -0.51 5.42 -30.83
C PHE A 824 0.40 5.05 -29.65
N PRO A 825 1.73 4.95 -29.86
CA PRO A 825 2.63 4.24 -28.96
C PRO A 825 3.35 5.18 -27.98
N PHE A 826 2.64 6.16 -27.42
CA PHE A 826 3.22 7.13 -26.49
C PHE A 826 3.34 6.55 -25.08
N VAL A 827 4.30 7.04 -24.29
CA VAL A 827 4.44 6.62 -22.87
C VAL A 827 3.13 6.91 -22.15
N THR A 828 2.73 8.18 -22.18
CA THR A 828 1.52 8.75 -21.62
C THR A 828 0.47 8.99 -22.73
N ILE A 829 -0.78 8.70 -22.39
CA ILE A 829 -1.97 8.98 -23.19
C ILE A 829 -3.01 9.37 -22.16
N GLU A 830 -3.31 10.66 -22.05
CA GLU A 830 -3.97 11.22 -20.85
C GLU A 830 -5.27 11.95 -21.16
N ASP A 831 -5.77 11.77 -22.39
CA ASP A 831 -6.94 12.49 -22.86
C ASP A 831 -7.84 11.58 -23.67
N VAL A 832 -9.08 11.41 -23.22
CA VAL A 832 -10.15 10.82 -24.03
C VAL A 832 -11.45 11.62 -23.88
N LEU A 833 -12.08 11.91 -25.02
CA LEU A 833 -13.36 12.63 -25.03
C LEU A 833 -14.30 12.06 -26.09
N PRO A 834 -15.55 11.71 -25.74
CA PRO A 834 -16.56 11.38 -26.73
C PRO A 834 -16.88 12.61 -27.59
N ILE A 835 -16.79 12.47 -28.91
CA ILE A 835 -17.26 13.50 -29.86
C ILE A 835 -18.74 13.26 -30.19
N ASP A 836 -19.06 12.01 -30.48
CA ASP A 836 -20.40 11.51 -30.74
C ASP A 836 -20.49 10.04 -30.26
N SER A 837 -21.64 9.39 -30.44
CA SER A 837 -21.85 8.01 -29.98
C SER A 837 -20.86 6.98 -30.54
N GLN A 838 -20.15 7.25 -31.63
CA GLN A 838 -19.23 6.32 -32.27
C GLN A 838 -17.81 6.87 -32.46
N THR A 839 -17.57 8.15 -32.18
CA THR A 839 -16.27 8.81 -32.40
C THR A 839 -15.68 9.32 -31.09
N LEU A 840 -14.41 8.98 -30.83
CA LEU A 840 -13.63 9.48 -29.71
C LEU A 840 -12.49 10.38 -30.19
N LEU A 841 -12.22 11.44 -29.45
CA LEU A 841 -10.96 12.18 -29.49
C LEU A 841 -9.99 11.57 -28.47
N ILE A 842 -8.73 11.39 -28.88
CA ILE A 842 -7.66 10.92 -28.00
C ILE A 842 -6.45 11.82 -28.24
N ILE A 843 -5.76 12.18 -27.16
CA ILE A 843 -4.57 13.02 -27.20
C ILE A 843 -3.49 12.36 -26.33
N ASN A 844 -2.22 12.52 -26.73
CA ASN A 844 -1.12 12.12 -25.88
C ASN A 844 -0.61 13.30 -25.07
N ASP A 845 -0.18 13.02 -23.86
CA ASP A 845 0.86 13.80 -23.24
C ASP A 845 2.21 13.40 -23.89
N ASN A 846 3.10 14.37 -24.07
CA ASN A 846 4.42 14.16 -24.64
C ASN A 846 5.55 14.33 -23.62
N ASN A 847 5.24 14.52 -22.33
CA ASN A 847 6.17 14.80 -21.22
C ASN A 847 7.33 15.68 -21.68
N TYR A 848 7.04 16.81 -22.31
CA TYR A 848 8.06 17.55 -23.04
C TYR A 848 9.23 17.96 -22.11
N PRO A 849 10.50 17.76 -22.51
CA PRO A 849 10.99 17.30 -23.81
C PRO A 849 11.41 15.81 -23.84
N PHE A 850 10.92 14.97 -22.93
CA PHE A 850 11.50 13.65 -22.63
C PHE A 850 10.95 12.48 -23.45
N SER A 851 9.67 12.46 -23.82
CA SER A 851 9.08 11.34 -24.56
C SER A 851 9.49 11.36 -26.04
N ILE A 852 9.70 10.17 -26.61
CA ILE A 852 10.26 9.93 -27.96
C ILE A 852 9.57 8.78 -28.72
N GLY A 853 8.31 8.48 -28.39
CA GLY A 853 7.53 7.35 -28.88
C GLY A 853 7.21 7.38 -30.38
N ARG A 854 7.20 8.54 -31.04
CA ARG A 854 6.98 8.62 -32.50
C ARG A 854 8.30 8.61 -33.27
N THR A 855 9.28 9.38 -32.81
CA THR A 855 10.57 9.58 -33.51
C THR A 855 11.73 9.47 -32.51
N PRO A 856 12.53 8.39 -32.56
CA PRO A 856 13.65 8.21 -31.64
C PRO A 856 14.60 9.42 -31.62
N GLY A 857 14.89 9.92 -30.42
CA GLY A 857 15.81 11.04 -30.20
C GLY A 857 15.26 12.42 -30.58
N GLN A 858 13.96 12.55 -30.80
CA GLN A 858 13.26 13.83 -30.95
C GLN A 858 12.07 13.86 -29.99
N PRO A 859 11.82 14.98 -29.29
CA PRO A 859 10.62 15.11 -28.46
C PRO A 859 9.36 14.83 -29.28
N ASP A 860 8.42 14.11 -28.68
CA ASP A 860 7.14 13.83 -29.30
C ASP A 860 6.33 15.11 -29.51
N ASN A 861 5.66 15.19 -30.66
CA ASN A 861 4.59 16.15 -30.85
C ASN A 861 3.37 15.75 -30.02
N ILE A 862 2.50 16.71 -29.73
CA ILE A 862 1.14 16.37 -29.29
C ILE A 862 0.33 16.00 -30.53
N GLU A 863 -0.35 14.86 -30.48
CA GLU A 863 -1.19 14.34 -31.53
C GLU A 863 -2.64 14.23 -31.06
N PHE A 864 -3.52 14.94 -31.75
CA PHE A 864 -4.97 14.79 -31.62
C PHE A 864 -5.41 13.76 -32.65
N ILE A 865 -5.97 12.64 -32.21
CA ILE A 865 -6.55 11.63 -33.12
C ILE A 865 -8.05 11.52 -32.89
N LYS A 866 -8.80 11.36 -33.99
CA LYS A 866 -10.18 10.90 -33.94
C LYS A 866 -10.22 9.43 -34.34
N ILE A 867 -10.77 8.59 -33.47
CA ILE A 867 -11.03 7.18 -33.77
C ILE A 867 -12.52 6.93 -33.83
N LYS A 868 -12.94 6.10 -34.80
CA LYS A 868 -14.29 5.58 -34.91
C LYS A 868 -14.34 4.16 -34.34
N LEU A 869 -15.23 3.95 -33.38
CA LEU A 869 -15.48 2.66 -32.74
C LEU A 869 -16.32 1.74 -33.63
N GLY A 870 -16.08 0.44 -33.55
CA GLY A 870 -16.88 -0.57 -34.26
C GLY A 870 -18.32 -0.65 -33.73
N THR A 871 -18.51 -0.37 -32.45
CA THR A 871 -19.81 -0.38 -31.77
C THR A 871 -20.08 1.01 -31.17
N PRO A 872 -21.27 1.60 -31.41
CA PRO A 872 -21.67 2.85 -30.76
C PRO A 872 -21.80 2.70 -29.24
N LEU A 873 -21.42 3.74 -28.51
CA LEU A 873 -21.63 3.96 -27.09
C LEU A 873 -23.06 4.41 -26.83
N ASN A 874 -23.56 4.13 -25.63
CA ASN A 874 -24.81 4.67 -25.10
C ASN A 874 -24.60 6.09 -24.56
N LEU A 875 -24.12 6.98 -25.44
CA LEU A 875 -23.71 8.34 -25.09
C LEU A 875 -24.93 9.21 -24.78
N GLN A 876 -24.96 9.78 -23.58
CA GLN A 876 -25.99 10.76 -23.20
C GLN A 876 -25.70 12.11 -23.85
N GLU A 877 -26.75 12.79 -24.31
CA GLU A 877 -26.65 14.02 -25.12
C GLU A 877 -25.77 15.11 -24.49
N VAL A 878 -25.77 15.25 -23.16
CA VAL A 878 -24.94 16.25 -22.45
C VAL A 878 -23.44 16.07 -22.65
N TYR A 879 -23.00 14.86 -23.01
CA TYR A 879 -21.60 14.53 -23.29
C TYR A 879 -21.27 14.50 -24.78
N SER A 880 -22.28 14.62 -25.66
CA SER A 880 -22.05 14.68 -27.11
C SER A 880 -21.65 16.08 -27.53
N LEU A 881 -20.57 16.20 -28.30
CA LEU A 881 -20.10 17.49 -28.83
C LEU A 881 -20.74 17.79 -30.18
N GLU A 882 -21.00 16.75 -30.97
CA GLU A 882 -21.76 16.83 -32.21
C GLU A 882 -23.18 16.26 -31.99
N PRO A 883 -24.20 16.69 -32.76
CA PRO A 883 -25.56 16.19 -32.61
C PRO A 883 -25.61 14.66 -32.78
N VAL A 884 -26.25 13.96 -31.83
CA VAL A 884 -26.42 12.49 -31.83
C VAL A 884 -27.41 12.03 -32.90
#